data_AF-A0A8S8Y628-F1
#
_entry.id   AF-A0A8S8Y628-F1
#
_cell.length_a   1.000
_cell.length_b   1.000
_cell.length_c   1.000
_cell.angle_alpha   90.00
_cell.angle_beta   90.00
_cell.angle_gamma   90.00
#
_symmetry.space_group_name_H-M   'P 1'
#
loop_
_entity.id
_entity.type
_entity.pdbx_description
1 polymer ?
#
loop_
_entity_poly.entity_id
_entity_poly.type
_entity_poly.pdbx_seq_one_letter_code
_entity_poly.pdbx_strand_id
1 'polypeptide(L)'
;MMISAMAGCLGGDDTTDDTTDTTDTTDTTNNTNTTDTTDTIDVGEVVCGPDGSISIAGSSTVLPLAEAWAEHYQEACDGISITVESGGSSSGAGRVCANSAKGTPVDIGDMSRDWKATEANRGDDGYTMDCLVGDTSRSARQIVVAMDGLSVVMKKGGAAETCVNGMGGLTVNQLRWMFSAETAAELTADGLDMSAVTPNGDNDDTTHKWSELDASCPDAEIALAYPDAASGTYEYFFEEVLHEAEEGFRSGQQSSDDNVLVNALVGDETAIGYFGYAYYVENQATLTAAAVENSAGNMVAPSSATVADGTYNPLSRPLFMNLLDDEASLAKTVPFLEFGFGDGGDLLVNSVGYVALTDAQQEEMENRLAGKEPVVCGPAGSISIAGSSTVLPLAEAWAETYQEECPDITVTVESGGSSSGAGRVCANSAKGTPVDIGDMSRDWKATEASRQANGFVLDCLVGDTTRDAAQFQVAIDGLSVVVKKGGAADTCVSGMGGVTPDQLRWMFSAETAAELTAAGLDMSAVTPNGDGDDATHKWSELDASCPDAEIALAYPDAASGTYEYFFEAVLHEAEQGFRSGQQSSDDNVLVNTVTGDEAAVGYFGYAYYQENLATLTALPVKNSDGDFVAPDATTVRDGSYNPLSRPLFMNLLIDASTLEDTLPFMHFGLFTETGQSKVGEVGYVSLNENQEAQMFMSRWLYLAGMTAAGNSEWFDEDFCGGAKSISIAGSSTVLPLAEAWAEDFQANTLCPDTTITVESGGSSSGAGRVCANSAKGTPVDIGDMSRDWKATEGVVDANGQLNCLVGDTTISVTQLVVAVDGLSVVMKKGSAAETCVSTLGGLSVGQLRWMFSAETSAELTAAGLDMSSITPNGDGDDTTHKWSELDAGCADAEIVLAYPDAASGTYEYFFEEVLDEAAAGFRTGTQSSDDNVLVNTITGDEAAIGYFGFAYYAENQATLSAAPIVDNMTHGVADAPEEAVAPNANTVRDGSYSPLSRPLFMNVNNDKWEVVSSFLHWAFSGDGTAVISEVGYVPLDDATWQEMHRRIAAEGEY
;
A
#
# COMPACT_ATOMS: atom_id res chain seq x y z
N MET A 1 -72.57 0.88 -3.25
CA MET A 1 -72.97 1.63 -4.47
C MET A 1 -72.16 1.02 -5.61
N MET A 2 -72.72 0.03 -6.32
CA MET A 2 -73.36 0.13 -7.64
C MET A 2 -72.43 0.70 -8.74
N ILE A 3 -71.92 -0.18 -9.64
CA ILE A 3 -72.32 -0.38 -11.06
C ILE A 3 -71.45 0.50 -11.99
N SER A 4 -70.74 0.05 -13.05
CA SER A 4 -71.02 -0.89 -14.17
C SER A 4 -69.67 -1.25 -14.87
N ALA A 5 -69.37 -2.50 -15.24
CA ALA A 5 -69.70 -3.22 -16.51
C ALA A 5 -68.90 -2.72 -17.74
N MET A 6 -68.34 -3.49 -18.70
CA MET A 6 -68.41 -4.91 -19.16
C MET A 6 -67.32 -5.08 -20.27
N ALA A 7 -66.51 -6.15 -20.32
CA ALA A 7 -66.69 -7.45 -21.01
C ALA A 7 -66.20 -7.58 -22.49
N GLY A 8 -65.46 -8.69 -22.75
CA GLY A 8 -65.18 -9.31 -24.06
C GLY A 8 -63.86 -10.09 -24.05
N CYS A 9 -63.74 -11.34 -23.57
CA CYS A 9 -64.09 -12.68 -24.12
C CYS A 9 -63.33 -13.16 -25.38
N LEU A 10 -62.93 -14.44 -25.30
CA LEU A 10 -62.34 -15.39 -26.29
C LEU A 10 -60.80 -15.50 -26.16
N GLY A 11 -60.16 -16.62 -25.83
CA GLY A 11 -60.55 -18.04 -25.77
C GLY A 11 -59.44 -18.86 -26.45
N GLY A 12 -58.86 -19.85 -25.75
CA GLY A 12 -57.85 -20.73 -26.34
C GLY A 12 -57.01 -21.47 -25.30
N ASP A 13 -57.60 -22.53 -24.78
CA ASP A 13 -56.97 -23.61 -24.00
C ASP A 13 -56.14 -24.48 -24.95
N ASP A 14 -54.87 -24.75 -24.64
CA ASP A 14 -54.28 -26.06 -24.93
C ASP A 14 -53.12 -26.35 -23.96
N THR A 15 -53.41 -27.29 -23.07
CA THR A 15 -52.51 -27.99 -22.19
C THR A 15 -51.50 -28.83 -22.97
N THR A 16 -50.23 -28.87 -22.54
CA THR A 16 -49.50 -30.14 -22.36
C THR A 16 -48.33 -29.93 -21.40
N ASP A 17 -48.45 -30.63 -20.29
CA ASP A 17 -47.41 -31.00 -19.32
C ASP A 17 -46.59 -32.15 -19.93
N ASP A 18 -45.27 -32.04 -20.00
CA ASP A 18 -44.40 -33.21 -19.85
C ASP A 18 -43.02 -32.82 -19.30
N THR A 19 -42.61 -33.63 -18.35
CA THR A 19 -41.45 -33.52 -17.48
C THR A 19 -40.21 -34.21 -18.07
N THR A 20 -39.03 -33.88 -17.49
CA THR A 20 -37.74 -34.61 -17.54
C THR A 20 -36.95 -34.56 -18.85
N ASP A 21 -35.73 -34.02 -18.85
CA ASP A 21 -34.50 -34.77 -18.54
C ASP A 21 -33.28 -33.81 -18.52
N THR A 22 -32.33 -34.16 -17.65
CA THR A 22 -31.01 -33.60 -17.43
C THR A 22 -30.00 -33.93 -18.53
N THR A 23 -28.86 -33.21 -18.53
CA THR A 23 -27.58 -33.43 -19.24
C THR A 23 -27.49 -32.94 -20.70
N ASP A 24 -26.69 -31.93 -20.98
CA ASP A 24 -25.28 -32.07 -21.40
C ASP A 24 -24.64 -30.68 -21.62
N THR A 25 -23.37 -30.61 -21.26
CA THR A 25 -22.42 -29.50 -21.33
C THR A 25 -21.92 -29.21 -22.75
N THR A 26 -21.30 -28.03 -22.91
CA THR A 26 -20.38 -27.57 -23.99
C THR A 26 -20.98 -27.17 -25.34
N ASP A 27 -20.96 -25.86 -25.66
CA ASP A 27 -20.34 -25.37 -26.90
C ASP A 27 -20.03 -23.86 -26.79
N THR A 28 -18.75 -23.53 -26.68
CA THR A 28 -18.21 -22.21 -27.00
C THR A 28 -18.17 -22.06 -28.53
N THR A 29 -18.31 -20.82 -29.01
CA THR A 29 -18.19 -20.36 -30.41
C THR A 29 -19.49 -20.31 -31.23
N ASN A 30 -20.05 -19.09 -31.34
CA ASN A 30 -20.37 -18.54 -32.66
C ASN A 30 -20.51 -17.02 -32.63
N ASN A 31 -19.43 -16.37 -33.06
CA ASN A 31 -19.46 -15.07 -33.69
C ASN A 31 -20.19 -15.20 -35.04
N THR A 32 -21.43 -14.72 -35.11
CA THR A 32 -22.07 -14.40 -36.40
C THR A 32 -22.74 -13.04 -36.30
N ASN A 33 -22.02 -12.04 -36.77
CA ASN A 33 -22.51 -10.72 -37.10
C ASN A 33 -23.54 -10.83 -38.24
N THR A 34 -24.81 -10.50 -37.93
CA THR A 34 -25.81 -10.12 -38.93
C THR A 34 -26.44 -8.81 -38.49
N THR A 35 -26.19 -7.77 -39.27
CA THR A 35 -26.83 -6.45 -39.24
C THR A 35 -28.35 -6.55 -39.08
N ASP A 36 -28.86 -6.19 -37.91
CA ASP A 36 -30.20 -5.62 -37.70
C ASP A 36 -30.09 -4.45 -36.72
N THR A 37 -30.67 -3.32 -37.08
CA THR A 37 -30.61 -2.06 -36.35
C THR A 37 -31.70 -2.05 -35.28
N THR A 38 -31.32 -2.29 -34.02
CA THR A 38 -31.85 -1.78 -32.72
C THR A 38 -31.53 -2.80 -31.59
N ASP A 39 -30.26 -3.06 -31.30
CA ASP A 39 -29.89 -3.71 -30.03
C ASP A 39 -29.74 -2.61 -28.98
N THR A 40 -30.71 -2.50 -28.07
CA THR A 40 -30.57 -1.73 -26.84
C THR A 40 -29.59 -2.46 -25.94
N ILE A 41 -28.53 -1.78 -25.50
CA ILE A 41 -27.60 -2.31 -24.49
C ILE A 41 -28.42 -2.55 -23.22
N ASP A 42 -28.42 -3.78 -22.71
CA ASP A 42 -29.09 -4.12 -21.45
C ASP A 42 -28.20 -3.68 -20.30
N VAL A 43 -28.59 -2.60 -19.62
CA VAL A 43 -27.81 -1.99 -18.52
C VAL A 43 -28.18 -2.54 -17.14
N GLY A 44 -29.03 -3.59 -17.07
CA GLY A 44 -29.39 -4.24 -15.82
C GLY A 44 -30.35 -3.42 -14.93
N GLU A 45 -30.38 -3.76 -13.64
CA GLU A 45 -31.17 -3.04 -12.62
C GLU A 45 -30.43 -1.78 -12.18
N VAL A 46 -31.10 -0.62 -12.23
CA VAL A 46 -30.51 0.69 -11.93
C VAL A 46 -31.07 1.24 -10.63
N VAL A 47 -30.19 1.64 -9.71
CA VAL A 47 -30.58 2.36 -8.49
C VAL A 47 -30.69 3.85 -8.80
N CYS A 48 -31.90 4.39 -8.67
CA CYS A 48 -32.17 5.79 -9.02
C CYS A 48 -31.97 6.75 -7.84
N GLY A 49 -31.28 7.85 -8.11
CA GLY A 49 -31.19 9.00 -7.21
C GLY A 49 -32.52 9.80 -7.07
N PRO A 50 -32.52 10.88 -6.27
CA PRO A 50 -33.70 11.71 -6.06
C PRO A 50 -34.14 12.47 -7.33
N ASP A 51 -35.45 12.73 -7.45
CA ASP A 51 -36.04 13.56 -8.53
C ASP A 51 -35.28 14.89 -8.68
N GLY A 52 -34.92 15.27 -9.90
CA GLY A 52 -34.16 16.49 -10.11
C GLY A 52 -33.56 16.67 -11.50
N SER A 53 -32.67 17.66 -11.61
CA SER A 53 -31.89 17.91 -12.82
C SER A 53 -30.40 17.84 -12.54
N ILE A 54 -29.67 17.09 -13.38
CA ILE A 54 -28.20 17.04 -13.41
C ILE A 54 -27.74 17.79 -14.65
N SER A 55 -26.79 18.70 -14.47
CA SER A 55 -26.16 19.45 -15.55
C SER A 55 -24.70 19.05 -15.68
N ILE A 56 -24.30 18.67 -16.91
CA ILE A 56 -22.95 18.21 -17.26
C ILE A 56 -22.42 19.10 -18.38
N ALA A 57 -21.20 19.60 -18.27
CA ALA A 57 -20.56 20.31 -19.37
C ALA A 57 -19.03 20.29 -19.32
N GLY A 58 -18.39 20.33 -20.48
CA GLY A 58 -16.93 20.30 -20.56
C GLY A 58 -16.40 19.58 -21.79
N SER A 59 -15.61 18.53 -21.62
CA SER A 59 -14.77 17.95 -22.67
C SER A 59 -15.57 17.37 -23.84
N SER A 60 -15.21 17.77 -25.07
CA SER A 60 -15.68 17.15 -26.31
C SER A 60 -15.26 15.68 -26.44
N THR A 61 -14.17 15.29 -25.76
CA THR A 61 -13.75 13.89 -25.67
C THR A 61 -14.67 13.11 -24.73
N VAL A 62 -15.03 13.64 -23.56
CA VAL A 62 -15.88 12.90 -22.61
C VAL A 62 -17.36 12.90 -23.02
N LEU A 63 -17.76 13.85 -23.88
CA LEU A 63 -19.14 14.03 -24.35
C LEU A 63 -19.86 12.74 -24.78
N PRO A 64 -19.29 11.84 -25.63
CA PRO A 64 -20.01 10.63 -26.05
C PRO A 64 -20.35 9.70 -24.89
N LEU A 65 -19.45 9.58 -23.91
CA LEU A 65 -19.68 8.80 -22.69
C LEU A 65 -20.76 9.45 -21.82
N ALA A 66 -20.64 10.76 -21.59
CA ALA A 66 -21.60 11.51 -20.78
C ALA A 66 -23.01 11.46 -21.39
N GLU A 67 -23.15 11.54 -22.72
CA GLU A 67 -24.43 11.39 -23.42
C GLU A 67 -24.99 9.96 -23.31
N ALA A 68 -24.15 8.93 -23.48
CA ALA A 68 -24.56 7.53 -23.39
C ALA A 68 -25.07 7.17 -21.99
N TRP A 69 -24.32 7.55 -20.94
CA TRP A 69 -24.76 7.36 -19.55
C TRP A 69 -26.02 8.16 -19.26
N ALA A 70 -26.09 9.43 -19.69
CA ALA A 70 -27.26 10.28 -19.46
C ALA A 70 -28.54 9.75 -20.11
N GLU A 71 -28.46 9.22 -21.33
CA GLU A 71 -29.60 8.63 -22.03
C GLU A 71 -30.14 7.41 -21.27
N HIS A 72 -29.28 6.44 -20.98
CA HIS A 72 -29.70 5.18 -20.34
C HIS A 72 -30.16 5.38 -18.90
N TYR A 73 -29.50 6.25 -18.13
CA TYR A 73 -29.92 6.54 -16.76
C TYR A 73 -31.27 7.27 -16.72
N GLN A 74 -31.55 8.20 -17.64
CA GLN A 74 -32.86 8.85 -17.74
C GLN A 74 -33.96 7.91 -18.21
N GLU A 75 -33.64 6.91 -19.03
CA GLU A 75 -34.59 5.87 -19.43
C GLU A 75 -34.95 4.93 -18.27
N ALA A 76 -33.97 4.63 -17.40
CA ALA A 76 -34.18 3.78 -16.23
C ALA A 76 -34.84 4.53 -15.06
N CYS A 77 -34.58 5.84 -14.90
CA CYS A 77 -34.97 6.61 -13.73
C CYS A 77 -36.00 7.71 -14.04
N ASP A 78 -37.28 7.39 -13.83
CA ASP A 78 -38.39 8.34 -13.89
C ASP A 78 -38.16 9.54 -12.95
N GLY A 79 -38.32 10.77 -13.44
CA GLY A 79 -38.23 12.00 -12.63
C GLY A 79 -36.86 12.70 -12.64
N ILE A 80 -35.86 12.08 -13.26
CA ILE A 80 -34.52 12.65 -13.47
C ILE A 80 -34.43 13.27 -14.87
N SER A 81 -33.76 14.42 -14.98
CA SER A 81 -33.42 15.05 -16.25
C SER A 81 -31.95 15.42 -16.30
N ILE A 82 -31.24 15.01 -17.35
CA ILE A 82 -29.81 15.24 -17.51
C ILE A 82 -29.58 16.06 -18.77
N THR A 83 -28.85 17.16 -18.64
CA THR A 83 -28.43 17.99 -19.77
C THR A 83 -26.92 17.95 -19.90
N VAL A 84 -26.44 17.51 -21.07
CA VAL A 84 -25.02 17.45 -21.40
C VAL A 84 -24.67 18.53 -22.43
N GLU A 85 -23.65 19.34 -22.19
CA GLU A 85 -23.17 20.38 -23.10
C GLU A 85 -21.68 20.21 -23.45
N SER A 86 -21.38 20.11 -24.75
CA SER A 86 -20.00 20.13 -25.25
C SER A 86 -19.31 21.49 -25.04
N GLY A 87 -18.01 21.45 -24.79
CA GLY A 87 -17.11 22.60 -24.75
C GLY A 87 -15.65 22.17 -24.89
N GLY A 88 -14.92 22.20 -23.77
CA GLY A 88 -13.58 21.61 -23.61
C GLY A 88 -13.28 21.45 -22.13
N SER A 89 -12.19 20.76 -21.74
CA SER A 89 -11.88 20.48 -20.33
C SER A 89 -11.78 21.75 -19.45
N SER A 90 -11.27 22.87 -20.01
CA SER A 90 -11.24 24.16 -19.27
C SER A 90 -12.62 24.79 -19.08
N SER A 91 -13.61 24.40 -19.89
CA SER A 91 -15.01 24.77 -19.68
C SER A 91 -15.61 23.95 -18.54
N GLY A 92 -15.31 22.66 -18.46
CA GLY A 92 -15.76 21.79 -17.36
C GLY A 92 -15.26 22.28 -16.00
N ALA A 93 -13.94 22.38 -15.85
CA ALA A 93 -13.30 22.94 -14.65
C ALA A 93 -13.87 24.31 -14.26
N GLY A 94 -14.02 25.20 -15.24
CA GLY A 94 -14.54 26.53 -14.99
C GLY A 94 -16.00 26.55 -14.57
N ARG A 95 -16.86 25.71 -15.15
CA ARG A 95 -18.30 25.73 -14.88
C ARG A 95 -18.64 25.08 -13.54
N VAL A 96 -17.96 24.00 -13.13
CA VAL A 96 -18.16 23.45 -11.78
C VAL A 96 -17.76 24.48 -10.70
N CYS A 97 -16.67 25.22 -10.94
CA CYS A 97 -16.24 26.37 -10.14
C CYS A 97 -17.06 27.66 -10.33
N ALA A 98 -18.20 27.62 -11.03
CA ALA A 98 -19.05 28.78 -11.30
C ALA A 98 -18.35 30.01 -11.94
N ASN A 99 -17.30 29.78 -12.73
CA ASN A 99 -16.62 30.82 -13.48
C ASN A 99 -17.50 31.32 -14.64
N SER A 100 -18.12 32.48 -14.44
CA SER A 100 -18.99 33.12 -15.44
C SER A 100 -18.36 33.35 -16.82
N ALA A 101 -17.03 33.36 -16.94
CA ALA A 101 -16.34 33.47 -18.23
C ALA A 101 -16.37 32.15 -19.04
N LYS A 102 -16.66 31.02 -18.39
CA LYS A 102 -16.67 29.67 -18.98
C LYS A 102 -18.08 29.14 -19.25
N GLY A 103 -19.10 29.72 -18.62
CA GLY A 103 -20.50 29.47 -18.93
C GLY A 103 -21.39 29.45 -17.69
N THR A 104 -22.55 28.82 -17.81
CA THR A 104 -23.46 28.57 -16.68
C THR A 104 -22.83 27.52 -15.75
N PRO A 105 -22.93 27.66 -14.41
CA PRO A 105 -22.48 26.63 -13.49
C PRO A 105 -23.18 25.29 -13.73
N VAL A 106 -22.45 24.20 -13.49
CA VAL A 106 -22.92 22.83 -13.68
C VAL A 106 -22.67 21.99 -12.44
N ASP A 107 -23.35 20.85 -12.36
CA ASP A 107 -23.18 19.87 -11.28
C ASP A 107 -21.96 18.97 -11.53
N ILE A 108 -21.69 18.67 -12.81
CA ILE A 108 -20.55 17.85 -13.24
C ILE A 108 -19.77 18.60 -14.33
N GLY A 109 -18.48 18.84 -14.09
CA GLY A 109 -17.53 19.31 -15.09
C GLY A 109 -16.73 18.16 -15.68
N ASP A 110 -17.04 17.71 -16.89
CA ASP A 110 -16.31 16.61 -17.53
C ASP A 110 -15.02 17.09 -18.22
N MET A 111 -13.95 16.30 -18.11
CA MET A 111 -12.60 16.70 -18.50
C MET A 111 -11.82 15.49 -19.04
N SER A 112 -11.04 15.69 -20.11
CA SER A 112 -10.13 14.66 -20.67
C SER A 112 -8.66 14.91 -20.32
N ARG A 113 -8.44 15.67 -19.25
CA ARG A 113 -7.13 15.97 -18.67
C ARG A 113 -7.31 16.35 -17.21
N ASP A 114 -6.23 16.29 -16.47
CA ASP A 114 -6.21 16.74 -15.08
C ASP A 114 -6.38 18.27 -14.97
N TRP A 115 -6.68 18.75 -13.76
CA TRP A 115 -6.76 20.17 -13.42
C TRP A 115 -5.42 20.87 -13.62
N LYS A 116 -5.46 22.10 -14.13
CA LYS A 116 -4.26 22.97 -14.14
C LYS A 116 -4.09 23.59 -12.76
N ALA A 117 -2.85 23.81 -12.33
CA ALA A 117 -2.53 24.53 -11.08
C ALA A 117 -3.10 25.96 -11.01
N THR A 118 -3.52 26.53 -12.14
CA THR A 118 -4.22 27.83 -12.18
C THR A 118 -5.74 27.72 -12.06
N GLU A 119 -6.30 26.50 -12.12
CA GLU A 119 -7.74 26.23 -12.09
C GLU A 119 -8.21 25.84 -10.69
N ALA A 120 -7.47 24.94 -10.01
CA ALA A 120 -7.75 24.50 -8.64
C ALA A 120 -6.47 24.07 -7.90
N ASN A 121 -6.53 24.05 -6.56
CA ASN A 121 -5.58 23.33 -5.72
C ASN A 121 -6.13 21.93 -5.43
N ARG A 122 -5.27 20.92 -5.39
CA ARG A 122 -5.66 19.57 -4.97
C ARG A 122 -5.53 19.46 -3.45
N GLY A 123 -6.57 18.95 -2.80
CA GLY A 123 -6.62 18.68 -1.37
C GLY A 123 -5.73 17.51 -0.95
N ASP A 124 -5.57 17.33 0.36
CA ASP A 124 -4.68 16.31 0.94
C ASP A 124 -5.14 14.87 0.68
N ASP A 125 -6.44 14.70 0.40
CA ASP A 125 -7.06 13.44 -0.04
C ASP A 125 -6.66 13.04 -1.47
N GLY A 126 -6.06 13.95 -2.24
CA GLY A 126 -5.56 13.68 -3.58
C GLY A 126 -6.62 13.77 -4.70
N TYR A 127 -7.88 14.05 -4.39
CA TYR A 127 -8.96 14.07 -5.39
C TYR A 127 -10.00 15.19 -5.21
N THR A 128 -10.02 15.89 -4.08
CA THR A 128 -10.82 17.10 -3.90
C THR A 128 -10.09 18.30 -4.49
N MET A 129 -10.78 19.06 -5.35
CA MET A 129 -10.18 20.14 -6.14
C MET A 129 -10.79 21.49 -5.75
N ASP A 130 -10.07 22.25 -4.92
CA ASP A 130 -10.46 23.57 -4.43
C ASP A 130 -10.32 24.64 -5.52
N CYS A 131 -11.44 25.24 -5.91
CA CYS A 131 -11.50 26.19 -7.02
C CYS A 131 -10.66 27.45 -6.76
N LEU A 132 -9.73 27.78 -7.68
CA LEU A 132 -8.94 29.02 -7.63
C LEU A 132 -9.54 30.15 -8.47
N VAL A 133 -10.42 29.82 -9.43
CA VAL A 133 -11.00 30.77 -10.38
C VAL A 133 -12.51 30.58 -10.48
N GLY A 134 -13.27 31.66 -10.27
CA GLY A 134 -14.73 31.63 -10.22
C GLY A 134 -15.20 31.89 -8.80
N ASP A 135 -16.01 30.99 -8.27
CA ASP A 135 -16.36 30.93 -6.85
C ASP A 135 -15.33 30.09 -6.10
N THR A 136 -14.42 30.74 -5.38
CA THR A 136 -13.31 30.09 -4.67
C THR A 136 -13.74 29.46 -3.33
N SER A 137 -15.04 29.44 -3.03
CA SER A 137 -15.59 28.69 -1.91
C SER A 137 -16.10 27.31 -2.30
N ARG A 138 -15.98 26.94 -3.58
CA ARG A 138 -16.37 25.63 -4.11
C ARG A 138 -15.18 24.71 -4.24
N SER A 139 -15.42 23.44 -4.03
CA SER A 139 -14.55 22.32 -4.40
C SER A 139 -15.26 21.41 -5.41
N ALA A 140 -14.52 20.53 -6.04
CA ALA A 140 -15.07 19.45 -6.85
C ALA A 140 -14.36 18.12 -6.56
N ARG A 141 -15.12 17.02 -6.46
CA ARG A 141 -14.56 15.67 -6.36
C ARG A 141 -14.20 15.17 -7.74
N GLN A 142 -12.92 14.89 -7.98
CA GLN A 142 -12.43 14.39 -9.26
C GLN A 142 -12.56 12.86 -9.31
N ILE A 143 -13.44 12.39 -10.19
CA ILE A 143 -13.68 10.97 -10.43
C ILE A 143 -13.18 10.63 -11.83
N VAL A 144 -12.32 9.61 -11.92
CA VAL A 144 -11.96 8.99 -13.20
C VAL A 144 -13.13 8.11 -13.61
N VAL A 145 -13.58 8.17 -14.86
CA VAL A 145 -14.78 7.43 -15.30
C VAL A 145 -14.51 6.43 -16.42
N ALA A 146 -13.37 6.57 -17.10
CA ALA A 146 -12.92 5.66 -18.15
C ALA A 146 -11.48 6.00 -18.53
N MET A 147 -10.82 5.08 -19.24
CA MET A 147 -9.54 5.32 -19.90
C MET A 147 -9.72 5.46 -21.41
N ASP A 148 -9.15 6.54 -21.96
CA ASP A 148 -9.06 6.76 -23.40
C ASP A 148 -7.68 6.30 -23.89
N GLY A 149 -7.62 5.68 -25.05
CA GLY A 149 -6.39 5.12 -25.62
C GLY A 149 -6.28 5.43 -27.11
N LEU A 150 -5.11 5.90 -27.56
CA LEU A 150 -4.79 6.19 -28.96
C LEU A 150 -3.81 5.15 -29.51
N SER A 151 -4.17 4.49 -30.59
CA SER A 151 -3.30 3.51 -31.25
C SER A 151 -2.57 4.14 -32.42
N VAL A 152 -1.24 4.07 -32.42
CA VAL A 152 -0.42 4.37 -33.61
C VAL A 152 -0.33 3.09 -34.44
N VAL A 153 -0.85 3.09 -35.66
CA VAL A 153 -1.12 1.88 -36.43
C VAL A 153 -0.49 1.91 -37.82
N MET A 154 -0.21 0.72 -38.32
CA MET A 154 0.37 0.46 -39.63
C MET A 154 -0.29 -0.77 -40.25
N LYS A 155 -0.09 -0.98 -41.54
CA LYS A 155 -0.48 -2.22 -42.20
C LYS A 155 0.28 -3.43 -41.63
N LYS A 156 -0.47 -4.46 -41.24
CA LYS A 156 0.09 -5.76 -40.83
C LYS A 156 0.77 -6.46 -42.00
N GLY A 157 2.00 -6.91 -41.79
CA GLY A 157 2.92 -7.41 -42.81
C GLY A 157 3.52 -6.34 -43.71
N GLY A 158 3.31 -5.05 -43.40
CA GLY A 158 3.80 -3.92 -44.19
C GLY A 158 5.28 -3.58 -43.97
N ALA A 159 5.80 -2.69 -44.80
CA ALA A 159 7.19 -2.24 -44.73
C ALA A 159 7.42 -1.34 -43.49
N ALA A 160 6.45 -0.50 -43.14
CA ALA A 160 6.42 0.29 -41.91
C ALA A 160 6.49 -0.61 -40.67
N GLU A 161 5.66 -1.66 -40.61
CA GLU A 161 5.66 -2.61 -39.48
C GLU A 161 7.01 -3.32 -39.32
N THR A 162 7.59 -3.77 -40.43
CA THR A 162 8.89 -4.43 -40.39
C THR A 162 9.98 -3.51 -39.84
N CYS A 163 9.95 -2.23 -40.22
CA CYS A 163 10.88 -1.20 -39.73
C CYS A 163 10.68 -0.95 -38.23
N VAL A 164 9.46 -0.60 -37.81
CA VAL A 164 9.15 -0.26 -36.40
C VAL A 164 9.43 -1.43 -35.46
N ASN A 165 9.03 -2.66 -35.83
CA ASN A 165 9.35 -3.84 -35.03
C ASN A 165 10.85 -4.14 -34.97
N GLY A 166 11.59 -3.84 -36.04
CA GLY A 166 13.05 -3.95 -36.06
C GLY A 166 13.75 -2.95 -35.14
N MET A 167 13.16 -1.77 -34.97
CA MET A 167 13.61 -0.74 -34.03
C MET A 167 13.17 -1.02 -32.58
N GLY A 168 12.17 -1.89 -32.38
CA GLY A 168 11.60 -2.21 -31.07
C GLY A 168 10.45 -1.28 -30.64
N GLY A 169 10.07 -0.30 -31.47
CA GLY A 169 9.03 0.68 -31.18
C GLY A 169 9.36 2.08 -31.73
N LEU A 170 8.56 3.07 -31.35
CA LEU A 170 8.75 4.48 -31.69
C LEU A 170 8.76 5.32 -30.41
N THR A 171 9.62 6.34 -30.35
CA THR A 171 9.56 7.33 -29.28
C THR A 171 8.52 8.40 -29.59
N VAL A 172 8.00 9.09 -28.56
CA VAL A 172 7.08 10.24 -28.76
C VAL A 172 7.74 11.33 -29.62
N ASN A 173 9.06 11.55 -29.45
CA ASN A 173 9.81 12.50 -30.26
C ASN A 173 9.91 12.08 -31.74
N GLN A 174 10.00 10.77 -32.03
CA GLN A 174 9.92 10.26 -33.40
C GLN A 174 8.53 10.48 -34.00
N LEU A 175 7.46 10.25 -33.23
CA LEU A 175 6.10 10.57 -33.66
C LEU A 175 5.93 12.07 -33.93
N ARG A 176 6.44 12.94 -33.05
CA ARG A 176 6.44 14.40 -33.25
C ARG A 176 7.11 14.77 -34.57
N TRP A 177 8.31 14.25 -34.85
CA TRP A 177 9.00 14.49 -36.12
C TRP A 177 8.23 13.94 -37.33
N MET A 178 7.62 12.76 -37.23
CA MET A 178 6.90 12.13 -38.35
C MET A 178 5.64 12.90 -38.75
N PHE A 179 4.91 13.43 -37.76
CA PHE A 179 3.59 14.04 -37.93
C PHE A 179 3.61 15.57 -37.99
N SER A 180 4.63 16.25 -37.43
CA SER A 180 4.73 17.72 -37.48
C SER A 180 5.15 18.23 -38.86
N ALA A 181 4.65 19.40 -39.24
CA ALA A 181 5.10 20.15 -40.41
C ALA A 181 6.32 21.05 -40.11
N GLU A 182 6.78 21.11 -38.86
CA GLU A 182 7.97 21.84 -38.45
C GLU A 182 9.25 21.22 -39.04
N THR A 183 10.19 22.09 -39.41
CA THR A 183 11.51 21.68 -39.89
C THR A 183 12.37 21.11 -38.76
N ALA A 184 13.39 20.29 -39.08
CA ALA A 184 14.32 19.79 -38.07
C ALA A 184 15.00 20.93 -37.27
N ALA A 185 15.17 22.10 -37.87
CA ALA A 185 15.72 23.28 -37.21
C ALA A 185 14.76 23.89 -36.17
N GLU A 186 13.46 23.89 -36.44
CA GLU A 186 12.41 24.35 -35.52
C GLU A 186 12.25 23.36 -34.36
N LEU A 187 12.17 22.06 -34.66
CA LEU A 187 12.14 21.01 -33.64
C LEU A 187 13.37 21.07 -32.71
N THR A 188 14.57 21.32 -33.26
CA THR A 188 15.79 21.52 -32.46
C THR A 188 15.71 22.78 -31.59
N ALA A 189 15.13 23.86 -32.11
CA ALA A 189 14.95 25.11 -31.36
C ALA A 189 13.98 24.93 -30.17
N ASP A 190 13.01 24.04 -30.32
CA ASP A 190 12.07 23.60 -29.29
C ASP A 190 12.64 22.55 -28.33
N GLY A 191 13.92 22.19 -28.49
CA GLY A 191 14.65 21.33 -27.56
C GLY A 191 14.71 19.85 -27.94
N LEU A 192 14.24 19.44 -29.13
CA LEU A 192 14.40 18.06 -29.58
C LEU A 192 15.84 17.79 -30.03
N ASP A 193 16.42 16.69 -29.56
CA ASP A 193 17.70 16.18 -30.08
C ASP A 193 17.46 15.39 -31.37
N MET A 194 17.51 16.09 -32.50
CA MET A 194 17.33 15.47 -33.82
C MET A 194 18.35 14.38 -34.13
N SER A 195 19.52 14.37 -33.48
CA SER A 195 20.51 13.29 -33.68
C SER A 195 20.09 11.96 -33.04
N ALA A 196 19.24 12.02 -32.02
CA ALA A 196 18.59 10.86 -31.41
C ALA A 196 17.31 10.46 -32.17
N VAL A 197 16.56 11.44 -32.68
CA VAL A 197 15.29 11.21 -33.40
C VAL A 197 15.52 10.60 -34.79
N THR A 198 16.40 11.21 -35.59
CA THR A 198 16.78 10.73 -36.93
C THR A 198 18.31 10.58 -37.05
N PRO A 199 18.90 9.50 -36.50
CA PRO A 199 20.35 9.28 -36.54
C PRO A 199 20.94 9.24 -37.96
N ASN A 200 20.11 8.95 -38.97
CA ASN A 200 20.49 8.90 -40.38
C ASN A 200 19.87 10.05 -41.21
N GLY A 201 19.42 11.13 -40.55
CA GLY A 201 18.84 12.29 -41.21
C GLY A 201 19.77 12.90 -42.26
N ASP A 202 19.21 13.34 -43.37
CA ASP A 202 19.94 13.88 -44.53
C ASP A 202 19.83 15.43 -44.66
N ASN A 203 19.17 16.08 -43.69
CA ASN A 203 18.80 17.50 -43.67
C ASN A 203 17.84 17.91 -44.80
N ASP A 204 17.05 16.99 -45.36
CA ASP A 204 15.97 17.29 -46.29
C ASP A 204 14.60 17.25 -45.60
N ASP A 205 14.15 18.39 -45.08
CA ASP A 205 12.82 18.51 -44.46
C ASP A 205 11.66 18.43 -45.48
N THR A 206 11.93 18.25 -46.78
CA THR A 206 10.86 18.13 -47.80
C THR A 206 10.28 16.72 -47.91
N THR A 207 11.00 15.71 -47.43
CA THR A 207 10.54 14.31 -47.38
C THR A 207 10.99 13.67 -46.08
N HIS A 208 10.11 12.95 -45.39
CA HIS A 208 10.49 12.16 -44.21
C HIS A 208 10.47 10.68 -44.59
N LYS A 209 11.61 10.01 -44.47
CA LYS A 209 11.75 8.60 -44.87
C LYS A 209 12.03 7.67 -43.70
N TRP A 210 11.56 6.43 -43.84
CA TRP A 210 11.81 5.39 -42.84
C TRP A 210 13.31 5.12 -42.60
N SER A 211 14.15 5.22 -43.64
CA SER A 211 15.60 5.04 -43.53
C SER A 211 16.33 6.11 -42.70
N GLU A 212 15.68 7.24 -42.40
CA GLU A 212 16.27 8.30 -41.56
C GLU A 212 16.22 7.93 -40.06
N LEU A 213 15.23 7.12 -39.67
CA LEU A 213 15.08 6.58 -38.31
C LEU A 213 16.10 5.45 -38.07
N ASP A 214 16.18 4.48 -38.98
CA ASP A 214 17.17 3.39 -38.92
C ASP A 214 17.61 2.97 -40.32
N ALA A 215 18.92 2.77 -40.52
CA ALA A 215 19.49 2.43 -41.82
C ALA A 215 19.03 1.06 -42.38
N SER A 216 18.45 0.19 -41.55
CA SER A 216 17.85 -1.09 -41.96
C SER A 216 16.43 -0.92 -42.51
N CYS A 217 15.79 0.22 -42.27
CA CYS A 217 14.45 0.51 -42.74
C CYS A 217 14.42 0.86 -44.25
N PRO A 218 13.25 0.75 -44.90
CA PRO A 218 13.11 1.10 -46.31
C PRO A 218 13.48 2.56 -46.60
N ASP A 219 14.23 2.80 -47.70
CA ASP A 219 14.42 4.15 -48.27
C ASP A 219 13.14 4.57 -49.02
N ALA A 220 12.07 4.79 -48.26
CA ALA A 220 10.74 5.15 -48.75
C ALA A 220 10.11 6.21 -47.85
N GLU A 221 9.33 7.10 -48.46
CA GLU A 221 8.65 8.20 -47.79
C GLU A 221 7.55 7.67 -46.85
N ILE A 222 7.43 8.30 -45.68
CA ILE A 222 6.42 8.03 -44.67
C ILE A 222 5.13 8.73 -45.11
N ALA A 223 4.08 7.96 -45.41
CA ALA A 223 2.75 8.48 -45.65
C ALA A 223 1.94 8.51 -44.35
N LEU A 224 1.11 9.54 -44.16
CA LEU A 224 0.32 9.73 -42.93
C LEU A 224 -1.17 9.54 -43.19
N ALA A 225 -1.87 8.88 -42.26
CA ALA A 225 -3.33 8.85 -42.19
C ALA A 225 -3.80 9.15 -40.76
N TYR A 226 -4.63 10.15 -40.54
CA TYR A 226 -5.01 10.57 -39.18
C TYR A 226 -6.38 11.27 -39.15
N PRO A 227 -7.02 11.43 -37.97
CA PRO A 227 -8.32 12.06 -37.85
C PRO A 227 -8.29 13.52 -38.31
N ASP A 228 -9.43 14.08 -38.70
CA ASP A 228 -9.53 15.50 -38.99
C ASP A 228 -9.70 16.35 -37.72
N ALA A 229 -9.56 17.68 -37.86
CA ALA A 229 -9.60 18.62 -36.73
C ALA A 229 -10.96 18.72 -36.00
N ALA A 230 -11.99 18.01 -36.44
CA ALA A 230 -13.25 17.90 -35.70
C ALA A 230 -13.26 16.74 -34.69
N SER A 231 -12.24 15.89 -34.69
CA SER A 231 -12.10 14.76 -33.77
C SER A 231 -11.34 15.16 -32.49
N GLY A 232 -11.83 14.74 -31.32
CA GLY A 232 -11.09 14.88 -30.05
C GLY A 232 -9.78 14.10 -30.03
N THR A 233 -9.68 13.03 -30.84
CA THR A 233 -8.43 12.28 -31.05
C THR A 233 -7.37 13.13 -31.76
N TYR A 234 -7.78 13.99 -32.70
CA TYR A 234 -6.88 14.95 -33.35
C TYR A 234 -6.37 15.98 -32.35
N GLU A 235 -7.28 16.58 -31.58
CA GLU A 235 -6.95 17.60 -30.58
C GLU A 235 -5.93 17.08 -29.58
N TYR A 236 -6.15 15.87 -29.05
CA TYR A 236 -5.23 15.30 -28.08
C TYR A 236 -3.85 14.99 -28.65
N PHE A 237 -3.77 14.36 -29.82
CA PHE A 237 -2.48 14.06 -30.44
C PHE A 237 -1.73 15.36 -30.81
N PHE A 238 -2.45 16.41 -31.18
CA PHE A 238 -1.88 17.73 -31.45
C PHE A 238 -1.28 18.38 -30.21
N GLU A 239 -1.99 18.32 -29.08
CA GLU A 239 -1.52 18.86 -27.80
C GLU A 239 -0.34 18.03 -27.24
N GLU A 240 -0.52 16.72 -27.14
CA GLU A 240 0.37 15.85 -26.37
C GLU A 240 1.61 15.40 -27.16
N VAL A 241 1.45 15.07 -28.44
CA VAL A 241 2.58 14.58 -29.27
C VAL A 241 3.23 15.72 -30.04
N LEU A 242 2.44 16.66 -30.56
CA LEU A 242 2.96 17.79 -31.36
C LEU A 242 3.27 19.02 -30.52
N HIS A 243 2.89 19.07 -29.24
CA HIS A 243 3.10 20.23 -28.36
C HIS A 243 2.50 21.52 -28.95
N GLU A 244 1.33 21.41 -29.57
CA GLU A 244 0.66 22.51 -30.26
C GLU A 244 1.52 23.17 -31.37
N ALA A 245 2.35 22.37 -32.06
CA ALA A 245 3.27 22.79 -33.13
C ALA A 245 2.69 23.91 -34.03
N GLU A 246 3.43 25.01 -34.20
CA GLU A 246 2.92 26.23 -34.85
C GLU A 246 2.50 25.97 -36.31
N GLU A 247 3.27 25.12 -37.00
CA GLU A 247 3.02 24.74 -38.40
C GLU A 247 2.01 23.58 -38.55
N GLY A 248 1.57 22.97 -37.44
CA GLY A 248 0.56 21.92 -37.42
C GLY A 248 1.06 20.57 -37.96
N PHE A 249 0.12 19.75 -38.46
CA PHE A 249 0.44 18.44 -39.02
C PHE A 249 0.99 18.51 -40.46
N ARG A 250 1.98 17.67 -40.77
CA ARG A 250 2.43 17.38 -42.13
C ARG A 250 1.29 16.79 -42.95
N SER A 251 1.26 17.09 -44.25
CA SER A 251 0.19 16.63 -45.14
C SER A 251 0.03 15.10 -45.16
N GLY A 252 -1.21 14.63 -44.98
CA GLY A 252 -1.60 13.23 -45.07
C GLY A 252 -3.08 13.05 -45.40
N GLN A 253 -3.54 11.79 -45.39
CA GLN A 253 -4.96 11.45 -45.53
C GLN A 253 -5.69 11.77 -44.22
N GLN A 254 -6.55 12.79 -44.24
CA GLN A 254 -7.39 13.17 -43.10
C GLN A 254 -8.83 12.75 -43.31
N SER A 255 -9.50 12.29 -42.25
CA SER A 255 -10.92 11.93 -42.27
C SER A 255 -11.48 11.86 -40.85
N SER A 256 -12.75 12.23 -40.69
CA SER A 256 -13.56 11.94 -39.48
C SER A 256 -14.18 10.54 -39.50
N ASP A 257 -13.98 9.77 -40.58
CA ASP A 257 -14.40 8.38 -40.72
C ASP A 257 -13.18 7.47 -40.65
N ASP A 258 -13.05 6.72 -39.55
CA ASP A 258 -11.91 5.84 -39.27
C ASP A 258 -11.76 4.74 -40.35
N ASN A 259 -12.84 4.30 -41.00
CA ASN A 259 -12.73 3.34 -42.10
C ASN A 259 -11.97 3.91 -43.29
N VAL A 260 -12.05 5.22 -43.53
CA VAL A 260 -11.24 5.87 -44.58
C VAL A 260 -9.75 5.82 -44.20
N LEU A 261 -9.42 6.00 -42.92
CA LEU A 261 -8.05 5.92 -42.41
C LEU A 261 -7.51 4.49 -42.48
N VAL A 262 -8.28 3.50 -42.02
CA VAL A 262 -7.95 2.07 -42.13
C VAL A 262 -7.68 1.69 -43.58
N ASN A 263 -8.55 2.10 -44.52
CA ASN A 263 -8.35 1.80 -45.93
C ASN A 263 -7.09 2.45 -46.52
N ALA A 264 -6.73 3.66 -46.07
CA ALA A 264 -5.49 4.32 -46.47
C ALA A 264 -4.26 3.56 -45.97
N LEU A 265 -4.27 3.13 -44.70
CA LEU A 265 -3.19 2.35 -44.09
C LEU A 265 -3.01 0.98 -44.75
N VAL A 266 -4.10 0.24 -44.98
CA VAL A 266 -4.04 -1.07 -45.64
C VAL A 266 -3.59 -0.95 -47.11
N GLY A 267 -3.90 0.17 -47.76
CA GLY A 267 -3.55 0.46 -49.14
C GLY A 267 -2.06 0.76 -49.38
N ASP A 268 -1.32 1.16 -48.35
CA ASP A 268 0.07 1.63 -48.47
C ASP A 268 0.98 0.96 -47.41
N GLU A 269 1.99 0.22 -47.87
CA GLU A 269 2.91 -0.52 -47.00
C GLU A 269 3.87 0.39 -46.23
N THR A 270 4.00 1.68 -46.58
CA THR A 270 4.86 2.65 -45.89
C THR A 270 4.06 3.65 -45.05
N ALA A 271 2.74 3.52 -45.00
CA ALA A 271 1.88 4.42 -44.24
C ALA A 271 1.85 4.08 -42.75
N ILE A 272 1.72 5.13 -41.95
CA ILE A 272 1.47 5.10 -40.52
C ILE A 272 0.35 6.09 -40.19
N GLY A 273 -0.43 5.78 -39.18
CA GLY A 273 -1.52 6.62 -38.73
C GLY A 273 -1.80 6.48 -37.26
N TYR A 274 -2.79 7.21 -36.77
CA TYR A 274 -3.32 6.99 -35.42
C TYR A 274 -4.84 7.15 -35.41
N PHE A 275 -5.50 6.50 -34.46
CA PHE A 275 -6.92 6.68 -34.10
C PHE A 275 -7.21 5.97 -32.76
N GLY A 276 -8.45 6.06 -32.28
CA GLY A 276 -8.84 5.46 -30.98
C GLY A 276 -8.61 3.95 -30.89
N TYR A 277 -8.26 3.47 -29.71
CA TYR A 277 -7.88 2.08 -29.43
C TYR A 277 -8.96 1.07 -29.81
N ALA A 278 -10.23 1.36 -29.52
CA ALA A 278 -11.35 0.48 -29.88
C ALA A 278 -11.39 0.17 -31.39
N TYR A 279 -11.17 1.18 -32.24
CA TYR A 279 -11.10 0.98 -33.70
C TYR A 279 -9.90 0.13 -34.12
N TYR A 280 -8.79 0.19 -33.40
CA TYR A 280 -7.65 -0.70 -33.67
C TYR A 280 -8.01 -2.15 -33.32
N VAL A 281 -8.64 -2.39 -32.17
CA VAL A 281 -9.10 -3.71 -31.72
C VAL A 281 -9.97 -4.38 -32.79
N GLU A 282 -10.90 -3.64 -33.39
CA GLU A 282 -11.76 -4.15 -34.47
C GLU A 282 -11.00 -4.49 -35.77
N ASN A 283 -9.82 -3.92 -35.97
CA ASN A 283 -9.06 -3.99 -37.23
C ASN A 283 -7.73 -4.77 -37.13
N GLN A 284 -7.46 -5.46 -36.01
CA GLN A 284 -6.21 -6.23 -35.77
C GLN A 284 -5.92 -7.35 -36.78
N ALA A 285 -6.92 -7.77 -37.55
CA ALA A 285 -6.73 -8.70 -38.66
C ALA A 285 -5.88 -8.11 -39.79
N THR A 286 -5.89 -6.78 -39.97
CA THR A 286 -5.25 -6.08 -41.09
C THR A 286 -4.24 -5.01 -40.67
N LEU A 287 -4.34 -4.51 -39.44
CA LEU A 287 -3.45 -3.52 -38.87
C LEU A 287 -2.65 -4.10 -37.69
N THR A 288 -1.50 -3.48 -37.44
CA THR A 288 -0.65 -3.71 -36.25
C THR A 288 -0.39 -2.36 -35.62
N ALA A 289 -0.44 -2.28 -34.28
CA ALA A 289 -0.06 -1.09 -33.55
C ALA A 289 1.45 -1.07 -33.23
N ALA A 290 2.06 0.11 -33.28
CA ALA A 290 3.43 0.34 -32.84
C ALA A 290 3.49 0.34 -31.31
N ALA A 291 4.54 -0.26 -30.74
CA ALA A 291 4.91 0.04 -29.37
C ALA A 291 5.46 1.47 -29.31
N VAL A 292 5.01 2.24 -28.33
CA VAL A 292 5.42 3.64 -28.11
C VAL A 292 6.15 3.74 -26.77
N GLU A 293 7.23 4.51 -26.75
CA GLU A 293 8.00 4.77 -25.53
C GLU A 293 7.14 5.58 -24.55
N ASN A 294 6.95 5.04 -23.35
CA ASN A 294 6.27 5.74 -22.27
C ASN A 294 7.22 6.66 -21.49
N SER A 295 6.68 7.42 -20.53
CA SER A 295 7.47 8.35 -19.70
C SER A 295 8.59 7.69 -18.88
N ALA A 296 8.52 6.38 -18.63
CA ALA A 296 9.56 5.60 -17.96
C ALA A 296 10.65 5.08 -18.92
N GLY A 297 10.55 5.36 -20.23
CA GLY A 297 11.49 4.90 -21.25
C GLY A 297 11.24 3.47 -21.74
N ASN A 298 10.08 2.88 -21.40
CA ASN A 298 9.72 1.53 -21.83
C ASN A 298 8.87 1.58 -23.10
N MET A 299 9.15 0.69 -24.06
CA MET A 299 8.32 0.52 -25.26
C MET A 299 7.07 -0.30 -24.90
N VAL A 300 5.90 0.32 -24.92
CA VAL A 300 4.62 -0.29 -24.54
C VAL A 300 3.70 -0.29 -25.76
N ALA A 301 3.03 -1.42 -26.04
CA ALA A 301 2.04 -1.50 -27.11
C ALA A 301 0.62 -1.32 -26.56
N PRO A 302 -0.32 -0.76 -27.32
CA PRO A 302 -1.69 -0.60 -26.83
C PRO A 302 -2.39 -1.95 -26.69
N SER A 303 -2.97 -2.16 -25.51
CA SER A 303 -3.87 -3.26 -25.15
C SER A 303 -4.90 -2.74 -24.15
N SER A 304 -5.96 -3.51 -23.87
CA SER A 304 -6.95 -3.11 -22.86
C SER A 304 -6.28 -2.94 -21.50
N ALA A 305 -5.40 -3.88 -21.12
CA ALA A 305 -4.63 -3.81 -19.88
C ALA A 305 -3.76 -2.55 -19.80
N THR A 306 -2.89 -2.33 -20.80
CA THR A 306 -1.93 -1.20 -20.77
C THR A 306 -2.60 0.17 -20.92
N VAL A 307 -3.81 0.22 -21.48
CA VAL A 307 -4.63 1.44 -21.54
C VAL A 307 -5.35 1.67 -20.22
N ALA A 308 -5.94 0.62 -19.63
CA ALA A 308 -6.64 0.68 -18.35
C ALA A 308 -5.69 1.05 -17.19
N ASP A 309 -4.53 0.41 -17.11
CA ASP A 309 -3.53 0.65 -16.05
C ASP A 309 -2.71 1.95 -16.24
N GLY A 310 -2.91 2.65 -17.38
CA GLY A 310 -2.21 3.89 -17.72
C GLY A 310 -0.72 3.75 -18.08
N THR A 311 -0.19 2.52 -18.19
CA THR A 311 1.22 2.28 -18.54
C THR A 311 1.56 2.66 -19.97
N TYR A 312 0.56 2.76 -20.85
CA TYR A 312 0.68 3.22 -22.24
C TYR A 312 0.62 4.76 -22.40
N ASN A 313 0.99 5.50 -21.37
CA ASN A 313 1.15 6.96 -21.43
C ASN A 313 2.26 7.36 -22.44
N PRO A 314 2.16 8.53 -23.10
CA PRO A 314 1.06 9.49 -23.01
C PRO A 314 -0.10 9.19 -23.97
N LEU A 315 -0.13 8.02 -24.63
CA LEU A 315 -1.20 7.70 -25.58
C LEU A 315 -2.43 7.04 -24.92
N SER A 316 -2.34 6.67 -23.65
CA SER A 316 -3.49 6.43 -22.77
C SER A 316 -3.67 7.57 -21.77
N ARG A 317 -4.92 7.93 -21.47
CA ARG A 317 -5.24 8.98 -20.49
C ARG A 317 -6.53 8.67 -19.71
N PRO A 318 -6.63 9.13 -18.45
CA PRO A 318 -7.88 9.15 -17.73
C PRO A 318 -8.88 10.18 -18.29
N LEU A 319 -10.15 9.80 -18.32
CA LEU A 319 -11.29 10.67 -18.52
C LEU A 319 -11.94 10.94 -17.16
N PHE A 320 -12.29 12.19 -16.89
CA PHE A 320 -12.75 12.64 -15.58
C PHE A 320 -14.15 13.22 -15.63
N MET A 321 -14.93 12.96 -14.59
CA MET A 321 -16.11 13.74 -14.22
C MET A 321 -15.85 14.40 -12.87
N ASN A 322 -15.93 15.72 -12.81
CA ASN A 322 -15.66 16.49 -11.59
C ASN A 322 -16.99 16.96 -10.99
N LEU A 323 -17.40 16.34 -9.90
CA LEU A 323 -18.68 16.59 -9.24
C LEU A 323 -18.52 17.79 -8.34
N LEU A 324 -19.47 18.74 -8.40
CA LEU A 324 -19.54 19.79 -7.40
C LEU A 324 -19.67 19.16 -6.01
N ASP A 325 -18.71 19.46 -5.15
CA ASP A 325 -18.58 18.92 -3.81
C ASP A 325 -19.47 19.72 -2.83
N ASP A 326 -20.78 19.52 -3.02
CA ASP A 326 -21.86 20.11 -2.24
C ASP A 326 -22.89 19.02 -1.99
N GLU A 327 -23.36 18.89 -0.74
CA GLU A 327 -24.28 17.81 -0.31
C GLU A 327 -25.49 17.65 -1.24
N ALA A 328 -26.10 18.77 -1.67
CA ALA A 328 -27.27 18.72 -2.54
C ALA A 328 -26.93 18.36 -4.00
N SER A 329 -25.71 18.65 -4.45
CA SER A 329 -25.21 18.22 -5.75
C SER A 329 -24.84 16.74 -5.73
N LEU A 330 -24.08 16.30 -4.72
CA LEU A 330 -23.63 14.92 -4.58
C LEU A 330 -24.79 13.93 -4.45
N ALA A 331 -25.83 14.28 -3.67
CA ALA A 331 -27.02 13.45 -3.51
C ALA A 331 -27.73 13.08 -4.83
N LYS A 332 -27.54 13.86 -5.90
CA LYS A 332 -28.06 13.54 -7.25
C LYS A 332 -27.00 13.03 -8.21
N THR A 333 -25.72 13.42 -8.08
CA THR A 333 -24.67 13.02 -9.02
C THR A 333 -24.01 11.69 -8.66
N VAL A 334 -23.94 11.32 -7.38
CA VAL A 334 -23.33 10.05 -6.94
C VAL A 334 -24.07 8.84 -7.52
N PRO A 335 -25.42 8.72 -7.39
CA PRO A 335 -26.14 7.59 -7.99
C PRO A 335 -26.02 7.50 -9.52
N PHE A 336 -25.82 8.64 -10.19
CA PHE A 336 -25.59 8.67 -11.64
C PHE A 336 -24.23 8.09 -12.03
N LEU A 337 -23.19 8.28 -11.20
CA LEU A 337 -21.87 7.71 -11.45
C LEU A 337 -21.75 6.27 -10.95
N GLU A 338 -22.41 5.90 -9.85
CA GLU A 338 -22.56 4.49 -9.44
C GLU A 338 -23.21 3.66 -10.55
N PHE A 339 -24.25 4.20 -11.22
CA PHE A 339 -24.78 3.58 -12.44
C PHE A 339 -23.73 3.43 -13.55
N GLY A 340 -22.87 4.44 -13.72
CA GLY A 340 -21.81 4.42 -14.72
C GLY A 340 -20.72 3.39 -14.45
N PHE A 341 -20.52 3.03 -13.18
CA PHE A 341 -19.55 2.02 -12.72
C PHE A 341 -20.13 0.60 -12.66
N GLY A 342 -21.45 0.44 -12.60
CA GLY A 342 -22.04 -0.91 -12.73
C GLY A 342 -21.77 -1.55 -14.10
N ASP A 343 -21.95 -2.88 -14.20
CA ASP A 343 -21.77 -3.67 -15.44
C ASP A 343 -22.38 -3.02 -16.69
N GLY A 344 -23.58 -2.43 -16.54
CA GLY A 344 -24.27 -1.74 -17.61
C GLY A 344 -23.56 -0.47 -18.09
N GLY A 345 -22.99 0.30 -17.16
CA GLY A 345 -22.20 1.50 -17.44
C GLY A 345 -20.88 1.18 -18.13
N ASP A 346 -20.22 0.09 -17.74
CA ASP A 346 -19.01 -0.43 -18.40
C ASP A 346 -19.24 -0.87 -19.84
N LEU A 347 -20.37 -1.51 -20.11
CA LEU A 347 -20.79 -1.81 -21.48
C LEU A 347 -20.95 -0.52 -22.30
N LEU A 348 -21.46 0.56 -21.69
CA LEU A 348 -21.57 1.86 -22.34
C LEU A 348 -20.20 2.50 -22.58
N VAL A 349 -19.25 2.43 -21.63
CA VAL A 349 -17.86 2.90 -21.80
C VAL A 349 -17.22 2.25 -23.03
N ASN A 350 -17.31 0.92 -23.12
CA ASN A 350 -16.78 0.17 -24.26
C ASN A 350 -17.51 0.52 -25.57
N SER A 351 -18.83 0.72 -25.53
CA SER A 351 -19.64 1.02 -26.72
C SER A 351 -19.29 2.35 -27.37
N VAL A 352 -18.82 3.33 -26.59
CA VAL A 352 -18.38 4.65 -27.08
C VAL A 352 -16.90 4.68 -27.44
N GLY A 353 -16.20 3.55 -27.33
CA GLY A 353 -14.83 3.37 -27.78
C GLY A 353 -13.75 3.63 -26.74
N TYR A 354 -14.14 3.73 -25.45
CA TYR A 354 -13.22 3.84 -24.32
C TYR A 354 -13.00 2.49 -23.64
N VAL A 355 -12.09 2.45 -22.67
CA VAL A 355 -11.78 1.28 -21.85
C VAL A 355 -12.30 1.54 -20.44
N ALA A 356 -13.06 0.59 -19.91
CA ALA A 356 -13.52 0.60 -18.52
C ALA A 356 -12.34 0.64 -17.55
N LEU A 357 -12.60 1.10 -16.33
CA LEU A 357 -11.62 1.04 -15.26
C LEU A 357 -11.37 -0.42 -14.87
N THR A 358 -10.23 -0.71 -14.26
CA THR A 358 -10.05 -1.98 -13.57
C THR A 358 -10.86 -1.98 -12.27
N ASP A 359 -11.24 -3.15 -11.74
CA ASP A 359 -12.03 -3.25 -10.51
C ASP A 359 -11.40 -2.46 -9.35
N ALA A 360 -10.07 -2.56 -9.17
CA ALA A 360 -9.34 -1.77 -8.17
C ALA A 360 -9.42 -0.24 -8.38
N GLN A 361 -9.43 0.22 -9.64
CA GLN A 361 -9.57 1.64 -9.96
C GLN A 361 -11.02 2.08 -9.73
N GLN A 362 -11.99 1.24 -10.08
CA GLN A 362 -13.39 1.50 -9.85
C GLN A 362 -13.71 1.57 -8.36
N GLU A 363 -13.24 0.62 -7.55
CA GLU A 363 -13.37 0.63 -6.09
C GLU A 363 -12.78 1.93 -5.50
N GLU A 364 -11.59 2.34 -5.96
CA GLU A 364 -11.01 3.64 -5.59
C GLU A 364 -11.96 4.80 -5.94
N MET A 365 -12.58 4.80 -7.12
CA MET A 365 -13.52 5.84 -7.53
C MET A 365 -14.84 5.80 -6.76
N GLU A 366 -15.34 4.62 -6.44
CA GLU A 366 -16.54 4.42 -5.62
C GLU A 366 -16.31 4.90 -4.18
N ASN A 367 -15.12 4.65 -3.62
CA ASN A 367 -14.71 5.20 -2.33
C ASN A 367 -14.67 6.75 -2.37
N ARG A 368 -14.14 7.33 -3.45
CA ARG A 368 -14.18 8.80 -3.65
C ARG A 368 -15.61 9.34 -3.78
N LEU A 369 -16.53 8.57 -4.38
CA LEU A 369 -17.94 8.92 -4.55
C LEU A 369 -18.72 8.87 -3.25
N ALA A 370 -18.56 7.78 -2.48
CA ALA A 370 -19.22 7.58 -1.20
C ALA A 370 -18.90 8.73 -0.22
N GLY A 371 -17.70 9.30 -0.32
CA GLY A 371 -17.20 10.26 0.64
C GLY A 371 -16.91 9.59 1.98
N LYS A 372 -16.48 10.38 2.96
CA LYS A 372 -16.17 9.88 4.30
C LYS A 372 -17.48 9.68 5.10
N GLU A 373 -17.48 8.69 6.00
CA GLU A 373 -18.63 8.19 6.77
C GLU A 373 -19.42 9.30 7.52
N PRO A 374 -20.73 9.11 7.79
CA PRO A 374 -21.51 10.07 8.56
C PRO A 374 -21.05 10.14 10.03
N VAL A 375 -21.32 11.28 10.68
CA VAL A 375 -21.02 11.45 12.10
C VAL A 375 -21.93 10.56 12.96
N VAL A 376 -21.33 9.64 13.70
CA VAL A 376 -21.99 8.78 14.68
C VAL A 376 -21.74 9.33 16.09
N CYS A 377 -22.79 9.74 16.79
CA CYS A 377 -22.67 10.24 18.17
C CYS A 377 -22.69 9.09 19.18
N GLY A 378 -21.75 9.11 20.12
CA GLY A 378 -21.74 8.25 21.30
C GLY A 378 -22.87 8.59 22.31
N PRO A 379 -22.97 7.81 23.41
CA PRO A 379 -23.95 8.07 24.45
C PRO A 379 -23.66 9.41 25.17
N ALA A 380 -24.70 9.99 25.79
CA ALA A 380 -24.56 11.23 26.55
C ALA A 380 -23.57 11.05 27.71
N GLY A 381 -22.51 11.85 27.74
CA GLY A 381 -21.36 11.57 28.60
C GLY A 381 -20.26 12.62 28.53
N SER A 382 -19.07 12.24 28.98
CA SER A 382 -17.88 13.09 28.93
C SER A 382 -16.64 12.31 28.57
N ILE A 383 -15.82 12.86 27.68
CA ILE A 383 -14.54 12.31 27.26
C ILE A 383 -13.42 13.22 27.77
N SER A 384 -12.41 12.64 28.40
CA SER A 384 -11.22 13.35 28.86
C SER A 384 -9.98 12.97 28.06
N ILE A 385 -9.29 13.98 27.51
CA ILE A 385 -8.10 13.84 26.66
C ILE A 385 -6.95 14.65 27.28
N ALA A 386 -5.77 14.06 27.42
CA ALA A 386 -4.59 14.82 27.82
C ALA A 386 -3.27 14.20 27.37
N GLY A 387 -2.25 15.04 27.18
CA GLY A 387 -0.93 14.57 26.77
C GLY A 387 -0.17 15.57 25.92
N SER A 388 0.18 15.23 24.69
CA SER A 388 1.14 15.96 23.87
C SER A 388 0.69 17.39 23.53
N SER A 389 1.56 18.37 23.79
CA SER A 389 1.42 19.75 23.31
C SER A 389 1.38 19.85 21.78
N THR A 390 1.95 18.87 21.09
CA THR A 390 1.87 18.76 19.62
C THR A 390 0.51 18.22 19.19
N VAL A 391 -0.11 17.26 19.88
CA VAL A 391 -1.41 16.70 19.43
C VAL A 391 -2.57 17.60 19.86
N LEU A 392 -2.36 18.48 20.83
CA LEU A 392 -3.34 19.41 21.39
C LEU A 392 -4.18 20.15 20.33
N PRO A 393 -3.62 20.78 19.27
CA PRO A 393 -4.43 21.53 18.31
C PRO A 393 -5.44 20.63 17.59
N LEU A 394 -5.04 19.42 17.21
CA LEU A 394 -5.92 18.44 16.57
C LEU A 394 -6.99 17.95 17.55
N ALA A 395 -6.59 17.60 18.78
CA ALA A 395 -7.52 17.14 19.81
C ALA A 395 -8.57 18.21 20.16
N GLU A 396 -8.19 19.49 20.22
CA GLU A 396 -9.11 20.61 20.45
C GLU A 396 -10.05 20.83 19.26
N ALA A 397 -9.54 20.79 18.03
CA ALA A 397 -10.36 20.93 16.82
C ALA A 397 -11.40 19.80 16.70
N TRP A 398 -10.98 18.55 16.90
CA TRP A 398 -11.90 17.42 16.93
C TRP A 398 -12.92 17.53 18.06
N ALA A 399 -12.48 17.90 19.26
CA ALA A 399 -13.36 18.08 20.41
C ALA A 399 -14.42 19.16 20.18
N GLU A 400 -14.05 20.31 19.62
CA GLU A 400 -14.98 21.42 19.35
C GLU A 400 -16.03 20.98 18.33
N THR A 401 -15.60 20.46 17.18
CA THR A 401 -16.53 20.06 16.11
C THR A 401 -17.40 18.87 16.48
N TYR A 402 -16.85 17.86 17.17
CA TYR A 402 -17.65 16.73 17.63
C TYR A 402 -18.72 17.15 18.65
N GLN A 403 -18.45 18.13 19.52
CA GLN A 403 -19.45 18.68 20.44
C GLN A 403 -20.53 19.53 19.74
N GLU A 404 -20.21 20.15 18.61
CA GLU A 404 -21.20 20.86 17.79
C GLU A 404 -22.19 19.88 17.15
N GLU A 405 -21.69 18.76 16.63
CA GLU A 405 -22.50 17.70 16.01
C GLU A 405 -23.22 16.83 17.06
N CYS A 406 -22.60 16.59 18.22
CA CYS A 406 -23.09 15.74 19.29
C CYS A 406 -23.27 16.51 20.62
N PRO A 407 -24.33 17.34 20.75
CA PRO A 407 -24.47 18.33 21.84
C PRO A 407 -24.67 17.77 23.25
N ASP A 408 -24.95 16.47 23.38
CA ASP A 408 -25.11 15.78 24.67
C ASP A 408 -23.78 15.22 25.23
N ILE A 409 -22.66 15.41 24.50
CA ILE A 409 -21.32 14.96 24.88
C ILE A 409 -20.47 16.17 25.26
N THR A 410 -19.64 16.03 26.30
CA THR A 410 -18.64 17.04 26.66
C THR A 410 -17.23 16.47 26.50
N VAL A 411 -16.39 17.09 25.67
CA VAL A 411 -14.99 16.68 25.49
C VAL A 411 -14.09 17.70 26.14
N THR A 412 -13.25 17.26 27.08
CA THR A 412 -12.26 18.11 27.77
C THR A 412 -10.86 17.73 27.37
N VAL A 413 -10.09 18.69 26.86
CA VAL A 413 -8.72 18.49 26.39
C VAL A 413 -7.75 19.28 27.30
N GLU A 414 -6.67 18.64 27.74
CA GLU A 414 -5.60 19.26 28.54
C GLU A 414 -4.22 19.06 27.92
N SER A 415 -3.45 20.15 27.82
CA SER A 415 -2.04 20.09 27.38
C SER A 415 -1.10 19.48 28.44
N GLY A 416 0.04 18.96 27.98
CA GLY A 416 1.09 18.35 28.80
C GLY A 416 2.32 17.98 27.94
N GLY A 417 2.64 16.69 27.87
CA GLY A 417 3.59 16.10 26.93
C GLY A 417 3.29 14.61 26.71
N SER A 418 3.95 13.93 25.76
CA SER A 418 3.64 12.51 25.45
C SER A 418 3.78 11.58 26.67
N SER A 419 4.74 11.85 27.58
CA SER A 419 4.87 11.07 28.83
C SER A 419 3.76 11.37 29.86
N SER A 420 3.09 12.51 29.73
CA SER A 420 1.88 12.83 30.49
C SER A 420 0.70 12.04 29.94
N GLY A 421 0.53 11.97 28.61
CA GLY A 421 -0.53 11.18 27.97
C GLY A 421 -0.44 9.70 28.34
N ALA A 422 0.71 9.07 28.05
CA ALA A 422 1.02 7.69 28.43
C ALA A 422 0.77 7.42 29.93
N GLY A 423 1.25 8.33 30.78
CA GLY A 423 1.09 8.18 32.22
C GLY A 423 -0.35 8.30 32.70
N ARG A 424 -1.14 9.24 32.14
CA ARG A 424 -2.50 9.51 32.60
C ARG A 424 -3.49 8.44 32.14
N VAL A 425 -3.36 7.91 30.92
CA VAL A 425 -4.20 6.77 30.50
C VAL A 425 -3.94 5.54 31.41
N CYS A 426 -2.67 5.31 31.77
CA CYS A 426 -2.24 4.32 32.76
C CYS A 426 -2.50 4.70 34.24
N ALA A 427 -3.24 5.77 34.53
CA ALA A 427 -3.53 6.25 35.90
C ALA A 427 -2.30 6.46 36.80
N ASN A 428 -1.15 6.82 36.24
CA ASN A 428 0.03 7.20 36.98
C ASN A 428 -0.15 8.58 37.65
N SER A 429 -0.45 8.55 38.94
CA SER A 429 -0.64 9.76 39.77
C SER A 429 0.51 10.77 39.74
N ALA A 430 1.73 10.38 39.34
CA ALA A 430 2.85 11.30 39.18
C ALA A 430 2.75 12.15 37.89
N LYS A 431 1.90 11.76 36.95
CA LYS A 431 1.71 12.40 35.64
C LYS A 431 0.41 13.20 35.54
N GLY A 432 -0.54 12.99 36.45
CA GLY A 432 -1.73 13.81 36.60
C GLY A 432 -2.97 13.01 36.95
N THR A 433 -4.14 13.60 36.71
CA THR A 433 -5.43 12.91 36.80
C THR A 433 -5.55 11.90 35.65
N PRO A 434 -6.11 10.70 35.89
CA PRO A 434 -6.38 9.75 34.82
C PRO A 434 -7.30 10.34 33.74
N VAL A 435 -7.09 9.91 32.49
CA VAL A 435 -7.88 10.33 31.32
C VAL A 435 -8.34 9.11 30.51
N ASP A 436 -9.33 9.32 29.65
CA ASP A 436 -9.88 8.31 28.75
C ASP A 436 -8.98 8.14 27.51
N ILE A 437 -8.42 9.25 27.02
CA ILE A 437 -7.50 9.28 25.88
C ILE A 437 -6.19 9.99 26.27
N GLY A 438 -5.07 9.28 26.12
CA GLY A 438 -3.73 9.83 26.24
C GLY A 438 -3.14 10.15 24.86
N ASP A 439 -3.06 11.42 24.48
CA ASP A 439 -2.48 11.81 23.18
C ASP A 439 -0.95 11.95 23.24
N MET A 440 -0.28 11.55 22.16
CA MET A 440 1.18 11.39 22.12
C MET A 440 1.72 11.71 20.73
N SER A 441 2.83 12.46 20.67
CA SER A 441 3.55 12.76 19.41
C SER A 441 4.81 11.91 19.22
N ARG A 442 4.79 10.72 19.82
CA ARG A 442 5.81 9.67 19.71
C ARG A 442 5.20 8.35 20.15
N ASP A 443 5.89 7.26 19.83
CA ASP A 443 5.50 5.94 20.33
C ASP A 443 5.80 5.75 21.83
N TRP A 444 5.23 4.72 22.45
CA TRP A 444 5.47 4.32 23.84
C TRP A 444 6.93 3.97 24.10
N LYS A 445 7.47 4.40 25.24
CA LYS A 445 8.79 3.93 25.70
C LYS A 445 8.63 2.54 26.32
N ALA A 446 9.62 1.67 26.17
CA ALA A 446 9.64 0.33 26.78
C ALA A 446 9.54 0.33 28.32
N THR A 447 9.80 1.47 28.96
CA THR A 447 9.61 1.67 30.41
C THR A 447 8.21 2.13 30.79
N GLU A 448 7.38 2.55 29.83
CA GLU A 448 6.02 3.07 30.05
C GLU A 448 4.97 1.96 29.89
N ALA A 449 5.08 1.15 28.82
CA ALA A 449 4.19 0.02 28.54
C ALA A 449 4.92 -1.09 27.76
N SER A 450 4.36 -2.30 27.76
CA SER A 450 4.75 -3.38 26.84
C SER A 450 3.71 -3.55 25.74
N ARG A 451 4.15 -3.65 24.49
CA ARG A 451 3.26 -3.87 23.35
C ARG A 451 2.84 -5.34 23.29
N GLN A 452 1.54 -5.57 23.25
CA GLN A 452 0.96 -6.88 23.04
C GLN A 452 1.26 -7.38 21.62
N ALA A 453 0.99 -8.66 21.40
CA ALA A 453 1.30 -9.33 20.15
C ALA A 453 0.53 -8.75 18.94
N ASN A 454 -0.66 -8.19 19.16
CA ASN A 454 -1.48 -7.52 18.14
C ASN A 454 -0.91 -6.18 17.65
N GLY A 455 0.18 -5.68 18.22
CA GLY A 455 0.89 -4.51 17.71
C GLY A 455 0.30 -3.16 18.08
N PHE A 456 -0.91 -3.05 18.65
CA PHE A 456 -1.52 -1.75 19.00
C PHE A 456 -2.11 -1.67 20.41
N VAL A 457 -2.25 -2.78 21.12
CA VAL A 457 -2.59 -2.78 22.55
C VAL A 457 -1.32 -2.76 23.39
N LEU A 458 -1.31 -1.92 24.41
CA LEU A 458 -0.18 -1.68 25.29
C LEU A 458 -0.56 -1.97 26.75
N ASP A 459 0.15 -2.89 27.40
CA ASP A 459 0.00 -3.15 28.84
C ASP A 459 0.76 -2.10 29.65
N CYS A 460 0.07 -1.38 30.53
CA CYS A 460 0.70 -0.35 31.35
C CYS A 460 1.74 -0.95 32.32
N LEU A 461 2.99 -0.48 32.26
CA LEU A 461 4.07 -0.91 33.18
C LEU A 461 4.24 0.03 34.39
N VAL A 462 3.70 1.25 34.32
CA VAL A 462 3.82 2.27 35.37
C VAL A 462 2.47 2.94 35.62
N GLY A 463 2.09 3.03 36.90
CA GLY A 463 0.77 3.52 37.31
C GLY A 463 -0.09 2.35 37.78
N ASP A 464 -1.27 2.21 37.19
CA ASP A 464 -2.13 1.05 37.35
C ASP A 464 -1.78 0.01 36.28
N THR A 465 -1.08 -1.05 36.68
CA THR A 465 -0.58 -2.08 35.75
C THR A 465 -1.64 -3.12 35.37
N THR A 466 -2.91 -2.89 35.73
CA THR A 466 -4.04 -3.70 35.25
C THR A 466 -4.82 -3.00 34.13
N ARG A 467 -4.32 -1.86 33.66
CA ARG A 467 -4.91 -1.12 32.54
C ARG A 467 -4.13 -1.39 31.26
N ASP A 468 -4.88 -1.43 30.18
CA ASP A 468 -4.34 -1.50 28.83
C ASP A 468 -4.79 -0.26 28.06
N ALA A 469 -3.99 0.14 27.08
CA ALA A 469 -4.30 1.23 26.17
C ALA A 469 -4.20 0.78 24.72
N ALA A 470 -5.16 1.18 23.88
CA ALA A 470 -5.13 0.96 22.45
C ALA A 470 -4.64 2.21 21.73
N GLN A 471 -3.52 2.11 21.02
CA GLN A 471 -2.93 3.21 20.29
C GLN A 471 -3.59 3.36 18.92
N PHE A 472 -4.00 4.56 18.53
CA PHE A 472 -4.40 4.91 17.16
C PHE A 472 -3.44 5.94 16.61
N GLN A 473 -2.98 5.75 15.38
CA GLN A 473 -2.35 6.83 14.63
C GLN A 473 -3.46 7.71 14.06
N VAL A 474 -3.36 9.03 14.24
CA VAL A 474 -4.44 9.97 13.90
C VAL A 474 -4.06 10.98 12.82
N ALA A 475 -2.78 11.29 12.71
CA ALA A 475 -2.24 12.21 11.72
C ALA A 475 -0.71 12.06 11.70
N ILE A 476 -0.07 12.71 10.73
CA ILE A 476 1.39 12.82 10.67
C ILE A 476 1.79 14.30 10.77
N ASP A 477 2.71 14.60 11.67
CA ASP A 477 3.32 15.91 11.79
C ASP A 477 4.64 15.94 11.03
N GLY A 478 4.86 16.99 10.24
CA GLY A 478 6.06 17.20 9.45
C GLY A 478 6.72 18.54 9.80
N LEU A 479 8.02 18.56 9.98
CA LEU A 479 8.81 19.77 10.24
C LEU A 479 9.66 20.13 9.01
N SER A 480 9.47 21.34 8.49
CA SER A 480 10.28 21.84 7.38
C SER A 480 11.45 22.65 7.90
N VAL A 481 12.68 22.23 7.61
CA VAL A 481 13.86 23.08 7.74
C VAL A 481 13.98 23.88 6.45
N VAL A 482 13.92 25.20 6.54
CA VAL A 482 13.77 26.09 5.38
C VAL A 482 14.87 27.14 5.31
N VAL A 483 15.14 27.56 4.08
CA VAL A 483 15.98 28.69 3.72
C VAL A 483 15.26 29.56 2.69
N LYS A 484 15.78 30.75 2.44
CA LYS A 484 15.26 31.62 1.39
C LYS A 484 15.51 31.02 0.00
N LYS A 485 14.45 30.85 -0.79
CA LYS A 485 14.53 30.37 -2.18
C LYS A 485 15.40 31.27 -3.04
N GLY A 486 16.36 30.66 -3.75
CA GLY A 486 17.39 31.34 -4.54
C GLY A 486 18.42 32.11 -3.70
N GLY A 487 18.40 31.96 -2.37
CA GLY A 487 19.36 32.57 -1.46
C GLY A 487 20.72 31.87 -1.46
N ALA A 488 21.66 32.42 -0.68
CA ALA A 488 23.01 31.88 -0.58
C ALA A 488 23.04 30.51 0.14
N ALA A 489 22.24 30.35 1.19
CA ALA A 489 22.05 29.08 1.89
C ALA A 489 21.39 28.00 0.99
N ASP A 490 20.36 28.38 0.23
CA ASP A 490 19.69 27.48 -0.73
C ASP A 490 20.66 26.96 -1.81
N THR A 491 21.44 27.87 -2.40
CA THR A 491 22.45 27.51 -3.41
C THR A 491 23.52 26.57 -2.83
N CYS A 492 23.95 26.82 -1.59
CA CYS A 492 24.91 25.98 -0.87
C CYS A 492 24.36 24.56 -0.65
N VAL A 493 23.20 24.43 -0.01
CA VAL A 493 22.64 23.11 0.32
C VAL A 493 22.25 22.34 -0.94
N SER A 494 21.73 23.01 -1.96
CA SER A 494 21.47 22.40 -3.27
C SER A 494 22.75 21.82 -3.90
N GLY A 495 23.90 22.49 -3.73
CA GLY A 495 25.20 21.98 -4.17
C GLY A 495 25.72 20.80 -3.36
N MET A 496 25.36 20.71 -2.08
CA MET A 496 25.67 19.59 -1.19
C MET A 496 24.76 18.38 -1.40
N GLY A 497 23.57 18.60 -1.97
CA GLY A 497 22.51 17.59 -2.11
C GLY A 497 21.56 17.48 -0.91
N GLY A 498 21.85 18.18 0.20
CA GLY A 498 21.06 18.17 1.43
C GLY A 498 21.93 18.35 2.68
N VAL A 499 21.32 18.17 3.85
CA VAL A 499 21.98 18.23 5.17
C VAL A 499 21.70 16.98 6.00
N THR A 500 22.63 16.59 6.87
CA THR A 500 22.42 15.47 7.80
C THR A 500 21.81 15.94 9.13
N PRO A 501 21.14 15.06 9.89
CA PRO A 501 20.69 15.39 11.25
C PRO A 501 21.82 15.89 12.16
N ASP A 502 23.04 15.33 12.02
CA ASP A 502 24.21 15.81 12.78
C ASP A 502 24.64 17.22 12.38
N GLN A 503 24.54 17.58 11.09
CA GLN A 503 24.78 18.94 10.62
C GLN A 503 23.72 19.90 11.18
N LEU A 504 22.45 19.51 11.19
CA LEU A 504 21.39 20.30 11.82
C LEU A 504 21.65 20.47 13.33
N ARG A 505 22.05 19.40 14.04
CA ARG A 505 22.44 19.48 15.44
C ARG A 505 23.56 20.49 15.64
N TRP A 506 24.62 20.43 14.84
CA TRP A 506 25.71 21.40 14.90
C TRP A 506 25.24 22.84 14.60
N MET A 507 24.37 23.06 13.61
CA MET A 507 23.88 24.40 13.26
C MET A 507 23.05 25.05 14.38
N PHE A 508 22.20 24.26 15.04
CA PHE A 508 21.18 24.72 15.98
C PHE A 508 21.60 24.61 17.45
N SER A 509 22.49 23.69 17.83
CA SER A 509 22.95 23.51 19.22
C SER A 509 23.91 24.61 19.67
N ALA A 510 23.88 24.94 20.95
CA ALA A 510 24.89 25.78 21.61
C ALA A 510 26.10 24.98 22.14
N GLU A 511 26.14 23.67 21.92
CA GLU A 511 27.28 22.80 22.26
C GLU A 511 28.51 23.11 21.39
N THR A 512 29.68 23.09 22.01
CA THR A 512 30.98 23.22 21.31
C THR A 512 31.29 21.95 20.50
N ALA A 513 32.19 22.04 19.51
CA ALA A 513 32.65 20.86 18.76
C ALA A 513 33.22 19.76 19.68
N ALA A 514 33.82 20.12 20.82
CA ALA A 514 34.32 19.18 21.81
C ALA A 514 33.19 18.45 22.55
N GLU A 515 32.08 19.13 22.86
CA GLU A 515 30.90 18.54 23.49
C GLU A 515 30.14 17.64 22.51
N LEU A 516 29.98 18.07 21.25
CA LEU A 516 29.39 17.25 20.19
C LEU A 516 30.20 15.97 19.93
N THR A 517 31.54 16.07 19.91
CA THR A 517 32.42 14.89 19.83
C THR A 517 32.24 13.96 21.04
N ALA A 518 32.10 14.53 22.24
CA ALA A 518 31.86 13.75 23.45
C ALA A 518 30.47 13.07 23.46
N ALA A 519 29.49 13.67 22.78
CA ALA A 519 28.18 13.10 22.51
C ALA A 519 28.18 12.04 21.39
N GLY A 520 29.33 11.81 20.74
CA GLY A 520 29.52 10.74 19.76
C GLY A 520 29.55 11.19 18.29
N LEU A 521 29.46 12.50 18.00
CA LEU A 521 29.49 13.00 16.63
C LEU A 521 30.92 13.01 16.05
N ASP A 522 31.08 12.57 14.81
CA ASP A 522 32.32 12.75 14.05
C ASP A 522 32.35 14.14 13.42
N MET A 523 32.91 15.11 14.13
CA MET A 523 32.99 16.49 13.65
C MET A 523 33.76 16.64 12.32
N SER A 524 34.63 15.70 11.96
CA SER A 524 35.31 15.74 10.66
C SER A 524 34.39 15.41 9.48
N ALA A 525 33.30 14.69 9.74
CA ALA A 525 32.22 14.44 8.79
C ALA A 525 31.17 15.55 8.82
N VAL A 526 30.88 16.12 9.99
CA VAL A 526 29.87 17.18 10.17
C VAL A 526 30.33 18.50 9.54
N THR A 527 31.55 18.95 9.89
CA THR A 527 32.19 20.16 9.36
C THR A 527 33.57 19.84 8.75
N PRO A 528 33.62 19.25 7.54
CA PRO A 528 34.88 18.89 6.89
C PRO A 528 35.85 20.07 6.69
N ASN A 529 35.32 21.30 6.68
CA ASN A 529 36.09 22.54 6.55
C ASN A 529 36.08 23.39 7.83
N GLY A 530 35.79 22.79 8.99
CA GLY A 530 35.77 23.47 10.27
C GLY A 530 37.09 24.17 10.58
N ASP A 531 37.01 25.40 11.07
CA ASP A 531 38.18 26.23 11.40
C ASP A 531 38.56 26.18 12.90
N GLY A 532 37.77 25.45 13.69
CA GLY A 532 37.93 25.27 15.13
C GLY A 532 37.44 26.45 15.96
N ASP A 533 36.65 27.37 15.37
CA ASP A 533 36.01 28.48 16.08
C ASP A 533 34.55 28.16 16.42
N ASP A 534 34.30 27.71 17.65
CA ASP A 534 32.92 27.47 18.14
C ASP A 534 32.12 28.78 18.38
N ALA A 535 32.72 29.96 18.18
CA ALA A 535 32.02 31.23 18.39
C ALA A 535 31.13 31.64 17.21
N THR A 536 31.41 31.13 16.00
CA THR A 536 30.63 31.39 14.78
C THR A 536 30.44 30.10 14.01
N HIS A 537 29.24 29.86 13.50
CA HIS A 537 28.98 28.71 12.63
C HIS A 537 28.70 29.23 11.23
N LYS A 538 29.53 28.86 10.25
CA LYS A 538 29.41 29.36 8.88
C LYS A 538 29.08 28.25 7.88
N TRP A 539 28.39 28.63 6.82
CA TRP A 539 28.08 27.72 5.72
C TRP A 539 29.33 27.13 5.06
N SER A 540 30.42 27.89 4.97
CA SER A 540 31.71 27.44 4.42
C SER A 540 32.39 26.31 5.22
N GLU A 541 31.97 26.06 6.47
CA GLU A 541 32.50 24.97 7.30
C GLU A 541 31.89 23.61 6.93
N LEU A 542 30.65 23.62 6.40
CA LEU A 542 29.96 22.44 5.89
C LEU A 542 30.51 22.02 4.53
N ASP A 543 30.69 22.97 3.61
CA ASP A 543 31.33 22.73 2.32
C ASP A 543 32.11 23.96 1.83
N ALA A 544 33.30 23.77 1.28
CA ALA A 544 34.18 24.86 0.87
C ALA A 544 33.62 25.70 -0.30
N SER A 545 32.63 25.20 -1.03
CA SER A 545 31.93 25.94 -2.09
C SER A 545 30.82 26.86 -1.57
N CYS A 546 30.40 26.67 -0.31
CA CYS A 546 29.39 27.48 0.34
C CYS A 546 29.90 28.88 0.73
N PRO A 547 28.99 29.85 0.93
CA PRO A 547 29.38 31.21 1.30
C PRO A 547 30.08 31.24 2.66
N ASP A 548 31.14 32.07 2.79
CA ASP A 548 31.78 32.40 4.07
C ASP A 548 30.90 33.40 4.86
N ALA A 549 29.69 32.96 5.19
CA ALA A 549 28.65 33.71 5.88
C ALA A 549 28.20 32.95 7.14
N GLU A 550 28.01 33.68 8.23
CA GLU A 550 27.50 33.13 9.49
C GLU A 550 26.04 32.71 9.33
N ILE A 551 25.72 31.52 9.86
CA ILE A 551 24.39 30.93 9.85
C ILE A 551 23.55 31.65 10.90
N ALA A 552 22.55 32.41 10.46
CA ALA A 552 21.51 32.96 11.33
C ALA A 552 20.37 31.95 11.53
N LEU A 553 19.80 31.88 12.74
CA LEU A 553 18.76 30.92 13.08
C LEU A 553 17.41 31.62 13.29
N ALA A 554 16.33 31.02 12.79
CA ALA A 554 14.95 31.37 13.12
C ALA A 554 14.17 30.10 13.49
N TYR A 555 13.57 30.03 14.68
CA TYR A 555 12.89 28.81 15.13
C TYR A 555 11.77 29.09 16.13
N PRO A 556 10.84 28.14 16.35
CA PRO A 556 9.73 28.32 17.27
C PRO A 556 10.23 28.56 18.70
N ASP A 557 9.44 29.24 19.52
CA ASP A 557 9.80 29.40 20.93
C ASP A 557 9.48 28.14 21.76
N ALA A 558 9.98 28.10 23.01
CA ALA A 558 9.85 26.94 23.89
C ALA A 558 8.41 26.60 24.34
N ALA A 559 7.41 27.39 23.96
CA ALA A 559 6.01 27.04 24.17
C ALA A 559 5.41 26.21 23.01
N SER A 560 6.12 26.10 21.88
CA SER A 560 5.70 25.33 20.72
C SER A 560 6.09 23.84 20.85
N GLY A 561 5.15 22.94 20.52
CA GLY A 561 5.44 21.50 20.39
C GLY A 561 6.44 21.18 19.28
N THR A 562 6.55 22.06 18.27
CA THR A 562 7.55 21.98 17.21
C THR A 562 8.96 22.22 17.75
N TYR A 563 9.12 23.15 18.71
CA TYR A 563 10.40 23.36 19.40
C TYR A 563 10.80 22.13 20.22
N GLU A 564 9.86 21.60 21.02
CA GLU A 564 10.10 20.43 21.87
C GLU A 564 10.56 19.24 21.04
N TYR A 565 9.91 19.00 19.89
CA TYR A 565 10.28 17.89 19.03
C TYR A 565 11.64 18.05 18.38
N PHE A 566 11.93 19.20 17.78
CA PHE A 566 13.23 19.43 17.16
C PHE A 566 14.37 19.32 18.20
N PHE A 567 14.09 19.74 19.44
CA PHE A 567 15.02 19.59 20.55
C PHE A 567 15.30 18.12 20.91
N GLU A 568 14.28 17.26 20.89
CA GLU A 568 14.43 15.81 21.12
C GLU A 568 15.05 15.09 19.92
N ALA A 569 14.48 15.27 18.73
CA ALA A 569 14.80 14.50 17.53
C ALA A 569 16.13 14.89 16.87
N VAL A 570 16.51 16.17 16.92
CA VAL A 570 17.73 16.68 16.27
C VAL A 570 18.81 17.02 17.29
N LEU A 571 18.45 17.68 18.40
CA LEU A 571 19.44 18.09 19.40
C LEU A 571 19.70 17.02 20.47
N HIS A 572 18.91 15.94 20.52
CA HIS A 572 19.01 14.90 21.56
C HIS A 572 19.00 15.47 22.98
N GLU A 573 18.11 16.45 23.22
CA GLU A 573 17.98 17.14 24.49
C GLU A 573 19.31 17.79 24.97
N ALA A 574 20.11 18.31 24.03
CA ALA A 574 21.42 18.93 24.28
C ALA A 574 21.45 19.81 25.53
N GLU A 575 22.42 19.57 26.43
CA GLU A 575 22.49 20.26 27.74
C GLU A 575 22.59 21.79 27.61
N GLN A 576 23.25 22.29 26.56
CA GLN A 576 23.43 23.71 26.30
C GLN A 576 22.23 24.35 25.57
N GLY A 577 21.27 23.55 25.10
CA GLY A 577 20.10 24.03 24.37
C GLY A 577 20.45 24.57 22.98
N PHE A 578 19.57 25.42 22.45
CA PHE A 578 19.74 26.05 21.15
C PHE A 578 20.72 27.24 21.18
N ARG A 579 21.48 27.40 20.10
CA ARG A 579 22.22 28.62 19.80
C ARG A 579 21.26 29.80 19.62
N SER A 580 21.73 31.00 19.96
CA SER A 580 20.92 32.22 19.88
C SER A 580 20.41 32.47 18.46
N GLY A 581 19.11 32.75 18.32
CA GLY A 581 18.45 33.05 17.06
C GLY A 581 17.16 33.85 17.26
N GLN A 582 16.43 34.12 16.18
CA GLN A 582 15.10 34.70 16.25
C GLN A 582 14.10 33.62 16.68
N GLN A 583 13.54 33.78 17.87
CA GLN A 583 12.49 32.92 18.39
C GLN A 583 11.12 33.59 18.27
N SER A 584 10.09 32.82 17.95
CA SER A 584 8.71 33.31 17.93
C SER A 584 7.70 32.17 18.03
N SER A 585 6.55 32.42 18.63
CA SER A 585 5.36 31.58 18.51
C SER A 585 4.54 31.87 17.23
N ASP A 586 4.91 32.88 16.44
CA ASP A 586 4.24 33.24 15.18
C ASP A 586 5.15 32.86 14.01
N ASP A 587 4.78 31.81 13.29
CA ASP A 587 5.57 31.28 12.18
C ASP A 587 5.78 32.31 11.06
N ASN A 588 4.88 33.29 10.89
CA ASN A 588 5.12 34.38 9.93
C ASN A 588 6.33 35.23 10.31
N VAL A 589 6.63 35.39 11.59
CA VAL A 589 7.86 36.08 12.03
C VAL A 589 9.09 35.28 11.63
N LEU A 590 9.02 33.95 11.74
CA LEU A 590 10.11 33.05 11.34
C LEU A 590 10.32 33.08 9.82
N VAL A 591 9.23 32.93 9.04
CA VAL A 591 9.24 33.05 7.57
C VAL A 591 9.84 34.39 7.13
N ASN A 592 9.39 35.50 7.72
CA ASN A 592 9.91 36.84 7.38
C ASN A 592 11.40 36.99 7.74
N THR A 593 11.86 36.33 8.79
CA THR A 593 13.27 36.34 9.19
C THR A 593 14.12 35.57 8.19
N VAL A 594 13.69 34.35 7.81
CA VAL A 594 14.40 33.52 6.83
C VAL A 594 14.41 34.19 5.46
N THR A 595 13.28 34.70 4.98
CA THR A 595 13.21 35.39 3.67
C THR A 595 13.98 36.72 3.64
N GLY A 596 14.18 37.35 4.79
CA GLY A 596 14.93 38.59 4.95
C GLY A 596 16.46 38.45 4.89
N ASP A 597 16.99 37.25 5.11
CA ASP A 597 18.43 36.97 5.20
C ASP A 597 18.81 35.76 4.33
N GLU A 598 19.70 35.99 3.35
CA GLU A 598 20.13 34.96 2.39
C GLU A 598 20.98 33.85 3.02
N ALA A 599 21.49 34.04 4.24
CA ALA A 599 22.27 33.05 4.99
C ALA A 599 21.50 32.44 6.17
N ALA A 600 20.25 32.85 6.40
CA ALA A 600 19.45 32.31 7.49
C ALA A 600 18.90 30.92 7.16
N VAL A 601 18.81 30.09 8.20
CA VAL A 601 18.05 28.84 8.22
C VAL A 601 17.02 28.92 9.33
N GLY A 602 15.85 28.34 9.11
CA GLY A 602 14.88 28.15 10.16
C GLY A 602 14.13 26.83 10.06
N TYR A 603 13.28 26.56 11.04
CA TYR A 603 12.33 25.44 10.94
C TYR A 603 10.98 25.80 11.53
N PHE A 604 9.93 25.15 11.04
CA PHE A 604 8.55 25.22 11.53
C PHE A 604 7.71 24.10 10.90
N GLY A 605 6.41 24.02 11.22
CA GLY A 605 5.51 22.99 10.70
C GLY A 605 5.38 23.00 9.17
N TYR A 606 5.19 21.83 8.57
CA TYR A 606 5.16 21.62 7.12
C TYR A 606 4.08 22.45 6.41
N ALA A 607 2.89 22.59 6.98
CA ALA A 607 1.81 23.38 6.39
C ALA A 607 2.23 24.85 6.12
N TYR A 608 2.97 25.47 7.04
CA TYR A 608 3.48 26.84 6.83
C TYR A 608 4.51 26.92 5.70
N TYR A 609 5.27 25.85 5.45
CA TYR A 609 6.15 25.79 4.29
C TYR A 609 5.35 25.69 2.99
N GLN A 610 4.31 24.86 2.94
CA GLN A 610 3.43 24.74 1.78
C GLN A 610 2.81 26.09 1.36
N GLU A 611 2.38 26.89 2.34
CA GLU A 611 1.85 28.25 2.08
C GLU A 611 2.89 29.23 1.52
N ASN A 612 4.19 28.92 1.66
CA ASN A 612 5.30 29.83 1.36
C ASN A 612 6.29 29.29 0.29
N LEU A 613 5.88 28.29 -0.51
CA LEU A 613 6.69 27.67 -1.58
C LEU A 613 7.27 28.65 -2.61
N ALA A 614 6.65 29.82 -2.74
CA ALA A 614 7.10 30.89 -3.65
C ALA A 614 8.40 31.57 -3.18
N THR A 615 8.66 31.61 -1.86
CA THR A 615 9.76 32.38 -1.27
C THR A 615 10.74 31.54 -0.46
N LEU A 616 10.36 30.31 -0.10
CA LEU A 616 11.16 29.39 0.68
C LEU A 616 11.51 28.12 -0.09
N THR A 617 12.59 27.48 0.35
CA THR A 617 13.00 26.14 -0.07
C THR A 617 13.27 25.32 1.17
N ALA A 618 12.65 24.14 1.27
CA ALA A 618 12.95 23.20 2.32
C ALA A 618 14.25 22.45 1.99
N LEU A 619 15.09 22.25 2.99
CA LEU A 619 16.34 21.52 2.86
C LEU A 619 16.06 20.02 2.85
N PRO A 620 16.56 19.26 1.86
CA PRO A 620 16.57 17.81 1.95
C PRO A 620 17.37 17.35 3.17
N VAL A 621 16.80 16.48 3.99
CA VAL A 621 17.43 15.93 5.19
C VAL A 621 17.73 14.46 4.97
N LYS A 622 18.93 14.04 5.38
CA LYS A 622 19.34 12.63 5.25
C LYS A 622 18.54 11.76 6.21
N ASN A 623 17.76 10.82 5.67
CA ASN A 623 16.98 9.86 6.44
C ASN A 623 17.86 8.67 6.92
N SER A 624 17.23 7.71 7.60
CA SER A 624 17.89 6.51 8.13
C SER A 624 18.43 5.57 7.05
N ASP A 625 17.83 5.56 5.86
CA ASP A 625 18.24 4.74 4.72
C ASP A 625 19.44 5.35 3.97
N GLY A 626 19.74 6.61 4.29
CA GLY A 626 20.87 7.35 3.77
C GLY A 626 20.54 8.26 2.59
N ASP A 627 19.26 8.40 2.26
CA ASP A 627 18.76 9.26 1.20
C ASP A 627 18.45 10.67 1.70
N PHE A 628 18.68 11.67 0.86
CA PHE A 628 18.31 13.05 1.17
C PHE A 628 16.88 13.31 0.69
N VAL A 629 15.96 13.47 1.64
CA VAL A 629 14.52 13.59 1.39
C VAL A 629 14.04 14.99 1.76
N ALA A 630 13.27 15.63 0.89
CA ALA A 630 12.62 16.91 1.18
C ALA A 630 11.19 16.65 1.71
N PRO A 631 10.63 17.55 2.54
CA PRO A 631 9.26 17.41 3.01
C PRO A 631 8.27 17.67 1.88
N ASP A 632 7.40 16.69 1.63
CA ASP A 632 6.13 16.84 0.94
C ASP A 632 5.06 15.99 1.64
N ALA A 633 3.82 16.05 1.20
CA ALA A 633 2.73 15.32 1.85
C ALA A 633 2.97 13.80 1.82
N THR A 634 3.58 13.28 0.75
CA THR A 634 3.90 11.85 0.61
C THR A 634 5.03 11.46 1.56
N THR A 635 6.16 12.18 1.50
CA THR A 635 7.36 11.83 2.29
C THR A 635 7.18 12.06 3.78
N VAL A 636 6.31 13.01 4.15
CA VAL A 636 5.85 13.17 5.53
C VAL A 636 4.99 11.97 5.91
N ARG A 637 3.94 11.66 5.13
CA ARG A 637 2.93 10.64 5.43
C ARG A 637 3.48 9.22 5.52
N ASP A 638 4.40 8.85 4.64
CA ASP A 638 5.01 7.52 4.58
C ASP A 638 6.17 7.33 5.59
N GLY A 639 6.59 8.42 6.25
CA GLY A 639 7.68 8.40 7.23
C GLY A 639 9.09 8.43 6.63
N SER A 640 9.24 8.50 5.30
CA SER A 640 10.54 8.56 4.63
C SER A 640 11.33 9.83 4.95
N TYR A 641 10.66 10.89 5.38
CA TYR A 641 11.25 12.15 5.86
C TYR A 641 11.61 12.14 7.37
N ASN A 642 11.86 10.96 7.95
CA ASN A 642 12.39 10.80 9.30
C ASN A 642 13.81 11.43 9.44
N PRO A 643 14.15 12.11 10.56
CA PRO A 643 13.39 12.25 11.80
C PRO A 643 12.45 13.47 11.86
N LEU A 644 12.24 14.18 10.75
CA LEU A 644 11.46 15.40 10.75
C LEU A 644 9.98 15.18 10.41
N SER A 645 9.58 13.98 10.02
CA SER A 645 8.19 13.51 10.12
C SER A 645 8.00 12.60 11.33
N ARG A 646 6.79 12.62 11.91
CA ARG A 646 6.41 11.74 13.01
C ARG A 646 4.91 11.43 13.03
N PRO A 647 4.53 10.21 13.40
CA PRO A 647 3.14 9.88 13.68
C PRO A 647 2.64 10.56 14.96
N LEU A 648 1.41 11.06 14.91
CA LEU A 648 0.64 11.52 16.05
C LEU A 648 -0.32 10.42 16.47
N PHE A 649 -0.44 10.20 17.77
CA PHE A 649 -1.22 9.12 18.35
C PHE A 649 -2.24 9.59 19.36
N MET A 650 -3.37 8.89 19.41
CA MET A 650 -4.32 8.93 20.52
C MET A 650 -4.43 7.52 21.13
N ASN A 651 -4.23 7.41 22.44
CA ASN A 651 -4.21 6.12 23.13
C ASN A 651 -5.44 5.99 24.03
N LEU A 652 -6.36 5.12 23.65
CA LEU A 652 -7.64 4.92 24.33
C LEU A 652 -7.48 3.95 25.49
N LEU A 653 -8.04 4.27 26.65
CA LEU A 653 -8.19 3.32 27.74
C LEU A 653 -9.08 2.16 27.31
N ILE A 654 -8.57 0.93 27.40
CA ILE A 654 -9.36 -0.27 27.13
C ILE A 654 -10.18 -0.62 28.38
N ASP A 655 -11.37 -0.06 28.44
CA ASP A 655 -12.45 -0.43 29.35
C ASP A 655 -13.75 -0.35 28.56
N ALA A 656 -14.58 -1.40 28.60
CA ALA A 656 -15.78 -1.49 27.74
C ALA A 656 -16.69 -0.26 27.89
N SER A 657 -16.82 0.32 29.09
CA SER A 657 -17.64 1.52 29.29
C SER A 657 -16.98 2.80 28.77
N THR A 658 -15.66 2.90 28.86
CA THR A 658 -14.91 4.02 28.26
C THR A 658 -14.87 3.94 26.74
N LEU A 659 -14.81 2.73 26.17
CA LEU A 659 -14.81 2.52 24.72
C LEU A 659 -16.15 2.89 24.08
N GLU A 660 -17.29 2.68 24.76
CA GLU A 660 -18.60 3.15 24.31
C GLU A 660 -18.64 4.69 24.10
N ASP A 661 -17.88 5.45 24.90
CA ASP A 661 -17.77 6.91 24.75
C ASP A 661 -16.70 7.31 23.71
N THR A 662 -15.53 6.65 23.73
CA THR A 662 -14.34 7.09 22.97
C THR A 662 -14.28 6.59 21.54
N LEU A 663 -14.85 5.42 21.21
CA LEU A 663 -14.82 4.90 19.84
C LEU A 663 -15.62 5.75 18.84
N PRO A 664 -16.81 6.28 19.17
CA PRO A 664 -17.52 7.21 18.27
C PRO A 664 -16.74 8.51 18.03
N PHE A 665 -16.01 9.01 19.05
CA PHE A 665 -15.12 10.17 18.89
C PHE A 665 -13.94 9.87 17.96
N MET A 666 -13.33 8.68 18.09
CA MET A 666 -12.28 8.24 17.16
C MET A 666 -12.81 8.02 15.75
N HIS A 667 -14.01 7.46 15.62
CA HIS A 667 -14.68 7.28 14.33
C HIS A 667 -14.92 8.63 13.65
N PHE A 668 -15.44 9.60 14.40
CA PHE A 668 -15.59 10.97 13.94
C PHE A 668 -14.28 11.52 13.38
N GLY A 669 -13.20 11.48 14.16
CA GLY A 669 -11.92 12.08 13.76
C GLY A 669 -11.28 11.39 12.56
N LEU A 670 -11.31 10.06 12.52
CA LEU A 670 -10.58 9.25 11.54
C LEU A 670 -11.34 8.98 10.25
N PHE A 671 -12.67 8.81 10.31
CA PHE A 671 -13.44 8.24 9.20
C PHE A 671 -14.50 9.17 8.64
N THR A 672 -14.71 10.35 9.24
CA THR A 672 -15.66 11.35 8.71
C THR A 672 -14.94 12.49 7.99
N GLU A 673 -15.60 13.09 7.00
CA GLU A 673 -15.04 14.20 6.20
C GLU A 673 -14.74 15.38 7.10
N THR A 674 -15.68 15.66 7.99
CA THR A 674 -15.59 16.71 9.00
C THR A 674 -14.38 16.51 9.92
N GLY A 675 -14.17 15.30 10.46
CA GLY A 675 -13.01 15.03 11.31
C GLY A 675 -11.67 15.15 10.57
N GLN A 676 -11.60 14.60 9.36
CA GLN A 676 -10.37 14.58 8.57
C GLN A 676 -9.97 15.95 8.02
N SER A 677 -10.94 16.79 7.63
CA SER A 677 -10.66 18.18 7.26
C SER A 677 -9.95 18.96 8.38
N LYS A 678 -10.20 18.62 9.65
CA LYS A 678 -9.51 19.26 10.78
C LYS A 678 -8.02 18.93 10.84
N VAL A 679 -7.58 17.80 10.29
CA VAL A 679 -6.16 17.43 10.27
C VAL A 679 -5.35 18.43 9.45
N GLY A 680 -5.80 18.72 8.23
CA GLY A 680 -5.19 19.72 7.35
C GLY A 680 -5.36 21.15 7.90
N GLU A 681 -6.53 21.49 8.45
CA GLU A 681 -6.78 22.82 9.05
C GLU A 681 -5.80 23.17 10.18
N VAL A 682 -5.40 22.18 10.99
CA VAL A 682 -4.41 22.40 12.07
C VAL A 682 -2.96 22.23 11.61
N GLY A 683 -2.75 21.94 10.32
CA GLY A 683 -1.44 21.89 9.68
C GLY A 683 -0.71 20.54 9.75
N TYR A 684 -1.44 19.45 9.98
CA TYR A 684 -0.91 18.08 9.91
C TYR A 684 -1.30 17.41 8.60
N VAL A 685 -0.61 16.32 8.28
CA VAL A 685 -0.88 15.50 7.10
C VAL A 685 -1.80 14.35 7.49
N SER A 686 -2.92 14.20 6.77
CA SER A 686 -3.85 13.07 6.95
C SER A 686 -3.21 11.74 6.60
N LEU A 687 -3.76 10.68 7.21
CA LEU A 687 -3.46 9.31 6.84
C LEU A 687 -3.85 9.05 5.37
N ASN A 688 -3.18 8.11 4.71
CA ASN A 688 -3.68 7.60 3.42
C ASN A 688 -4.75 6.52 3.66
N GLU A 689 -5.43 6.11 2.60
CA GLU A 689 -6.49 5.10 2.63
C GLU A 689 -6.04 3.79 3.32
N ASN A 690 -4.82 3.32 3.06
CA ASN A 690 -4.28 2.12 3.70
C ASN A 690 -4.10 2.28 5.22
N GLN A 691 -3.61 3.44 5.66
CA GLN A 691 -3.45 3.77 7.07
C GLN A 691 -4.81 3.98 7.75
N GLU A 692 -5.78 4.62 7.08
CA GLU A 692 -7.16 4.77 7.56
C GLU A 692 -7.84 3.40 7.70
N ALA A 693 -7.74 2.53 6.68
CA ALA A 693 -8.25 1.16 6.72
C ALA A 693 -7.62 0.33 7.84
N GLN A 694 -6.32 0.48 8.10
CA GLN A 694 -5.66 -0.14 9.25
C GLN A 694 -6.27 0.36 10.58
N MET A 695 -6.49 1.68 10.72
CA MET A 695 -7.11 2.20 11.94
C MET A 695 -8.53 1.67 12.12
N PHE A 696 -9.30 1.55 11.03
CA PHE A 696 -10.66 1.05 11.07
C PHE A 696 -10.70 -0.44 11.39
N MET A 697 -10.09 -1.27 10.56
CA MET A 697 -10.24 -2.72 10.60
C MET A 697 -9.44 -3.38 11.73
N SER A 698 -8.19 -2.96 11.95
CA SER A 698 -7.35 -3.61 12.97
C SER A 698 -7.65 -3.11 14.37
N ARG A 699 -7.99 -1.82 14.52
CA ARG A 699 -8.02 -1.17 15.82
C ARG A 699 -9.43 -0.79 16.23
N TRP A 700 -10.16 -0.05 15.41
CA TRP A 700 -11.50 0.42 15.75
C TRP A 700 -12.48 -0.75 15.85
N LEU A 701 -12.51 -1.63 14.85
CA LEU A 701 -13.41 -2.79 14.80
C LEU A 701 -13.12 -3.79 15.93
N TYR A 702 -11.85 -4.04 16.22
CA TYR A 702 -11.44 -4.85 17.37
C TYR A 702 -12.01 -4.31 18.69
N LEU A 703 -11.82 -3.01 18.95
CA LEU A 703 -12.32 -2.40 20.18
C LEU A 703 -13.84 -2.30 20.19
N ALA A 704 -14.48 -2.11 19.03
CA ALA A 704 -15.94 -2.11 18.91
C ALA A 704 -16.53 -3.47 19.32
N GLY A 705 -15.89 -4.58 18.96
CA GLY A 705 -16.25 -5.94 19.40
C GLY A 705 -16.19 -6.13 20.92
N MET A 706 -15.41 -5.31 21.64
CA MET A 706 -15.37 -5.32 23.11
C MET A 706 -16.59 -4.60 23.76
N THR A 707 -17.40 -3.90 22.97
CA THR A 707 -18.56 -3.14 23.45
C THR A 707 -19.88 -3.87 23.18
N ALA A 708 -20.92 -3.55 23.95
CA ALA A 708 -22.24 -4.13 23.71
C ALA A 708 -22.89 -3.61 22.41
N ALA A 709 -22.63 -2.35 22.04
CA ALA A 709 -23.18 -1.71 20.85
C ALA A 709 -22.54 -2.23 19.55
N GLY A 710 -21.20 -2.32 19.52
CA GLY A 710 -20.45 -2.79 18.35
C GLY A 710 -20.87 -4.20 17.91
N ASN A 711 -21.07 -5.11 18.87
CA ASN A 711 -21.57 -6.47 18.62
C ASN A 711 -23.00 -6.56 18.05
N SER A 712 -23.75 -5.45 17.98
CA SER A 712 -25.16 -5.44 17.55
C SER A 712 -25.48 -4.51 16.40
N GLU A 713 -24.64 -3.52 16.08
CA GLU A 713 -24.89 -2.52 15.03
C GLU A 713 -23.99 -2.71 13.79
N TRP A 714 -22.80 -3.30 13.93
CA TRP A 714 -21.81 -3.41 12.86
C TRP A 714 -21.57 -4.84 12.37
N PHE A 715 -22.07 -5.84 13.10
CA PHE A 715 -21.94 -7.26 12.78
C PHE A 715 -23.32 -7.94 12.69
N ASP A 716 -24.20 -7.42 11.83
CA ASP A 716 -25.56 -7.98 11.60
C ASP A 716 -25.55 -9.23 10.67
N GLU A 717 -26.71 -9.87 10.47
CA GLU A 717 -26.90 -11.10 9.68
C GLU A 717 -26.31 -11.04 8.25
N ASP A 718 -26.16 -9.85 7.66
CA ASP A 718 -25.56 -9.66 6.33
C ASP A 718 -24.03 -9.86 6.32
N PHE A 719 -23.33 -9.65 7.44
CA PHE A 719 -21.87 -9.84 7.55
C PHE A 719 -21.46 -11.31 7.42
N CYS A 720 -22.32 -12.25 7.83
CA CYS A 720 -21.97 -13.67 7.92
C CYS A 720 -22.09 -14.45 6.60
N GLY A 721 -22.55 -13.81 5.52
CA GLY A 721 -22.77 -14.46 4.22
C GLY A 721 -23.83 -15.57 4.26
N GLY A 722 -24.27 -16.05 3.09
CA GLY A 722 -25.32 -17.07 2.99
C GLY A 722 -24.91 -18.50 3.42
N ALA A 723 -23.62 -18.72 3.70
CA ALA A 723 -23.03 -20.04 3.83
C ALA A 723 -23.09 -20.63 5.25
N LYS A 724 -23.27 -21.94 5.34
CA LYS A 724 -23.50 -22.69 6.59
C LYS A 724 -22.37 -23.66 6.95
N SER A 725 -21.34 -23.78 6.10
CA SER A 725 -20.20 -24.65 6.38
C SER A 725 -18.92 -24.23 5.66
N ILE A 726 -17.81 -24.13 6.38
CA ILE A 726 -16.44 -23.92 5.85
C ILE A 726 -15.61 -25.19 6.10
N SER A 727 -14.82 -25.60 5.11
CA SER A 727 -13.89 -26.73 5.21
C SER A 727 -12.44 -26.29 5.07
N ILE A 728 -11.61 -26.67 6.04
CA ILE A 728 -10.18 -26.36 6.12
C ILE A 728 -9.40 -27.66 6.24
N ALA A 729 -8.33 -27.85 5.47
CA ALA A 729 -7.44 -29.00 5.66
C ALA A 729 -6.02 -28.78 5.17
N GLY A 730 -5.07 -29.50 5.77
CA GLY A 730 -3.66 -29.42 5.37
C GLY A 730 -2.70 -29.57 6.55
N SER A 731 -1.84 -28.60 6.78
CA SER A 731 -0.65 -28.73 7.65
C SER A 731 -1.00 -29.05 9.11
N SER A 732 -0.38 -30.09 9.68
CA SER A 732 -0.44 -30.39 11.12
C SER A 732 0.20 -29.30 11.98
N THR A 733 1.06 -28.46 11.41
CA THR A 733 1.54 -27.25 12.08
C THR A 733 0.43 -26.19 12.14
N VAL A 734 -0.33 -25.97 11.07
CA VAL A 734 -1.36 -24.91 11.08
C VAL A 734 -2.62 -25.36 11.82
N LEU A 735 -2.83 -26.68 11.95
CA LEU A 735 -3.97 -27.29 12.62
C LEU A 735 -4.37 -26.64 13.97
N PRO A 736 -3.48 -26.40 14.95
CA PRO A 736 -3.88 -25.81 16.23
C PRO A 736 -4.49 -24.41 16.08
N LEU A 737 -3.96 -23.61 15.15
CA LEU A 737 -4.51 -22.28 14.85
C LEU A 737 -5.86 -22.39 14.14
N ALA A 738 -5.95 -23.24 13.11
CA ALA A 738 -7.19 -23.43 12.37
C ALA A 738 -8.32 -23.98 13.26
N GLU A 739 -8.03 -24.93 14.15
CA GLU A 739 -8.98 -25.45 15.14
C GLU A 739 -9.41 -24.38 16.15
N ALA A 740 -8.47 -23.60 16.69
CA ALA A 740 -8.80 -22.55 17.65
C ALA A 740 -9.63 -21.43 17.03
N TRP A 741 -9.28 -20.97 15.83
CA TRP A 741 -10.09 -20.02 15.06
C TRP A 741 -11.48 -20.59 14.74
N ALA A 742 -11.56 -21.85 14.33
CA ALA A 742 -12.84 -22.49 14.08
C ALA A 742 -13.69 -22.57 15.35
N GLU A 743 -13.13 -22.99 16.48
CA GLU A 743 -13.84 -23.10 17.76
C GLU A 743 -14.32 -21.75 18.26
N ASP A 744 -13.46 -20.73 18.23
CA ASP A 744 -13.78 -19.40 18.75
C ASP A 744 -14.81 -18.69 17.86
N PHE A 745 -14.63 -18.72 16.53
CA PHE A 745 -15.62 -18.18 15.58
C PHE A 745 -17.00 -18.84 15.74
N GLN A 746 -17.06 -20.15 15.93
CA GLN A 746 -18.31 -20.89 16.15
C GLN A 746 -18.90 -20.69 17.56
N ALA A 747 -18.07 -20.35 18.56
CA ALA A 747 -18.52 -20.04 19.91
C ALA A 747 -19.03 -18.60 20.03
N ASN A 748 -18.56 -17.71 19.16
CA ASN A 748 -19.00 -16.34 19.10
C ASN A 748 -20.47 -16.24 18.63
N THR A 749 -21.20 -15.24 19.11
CA THR A 749 -22.58 -14.98 18.70
C THR A 749 -22.69 -14.29 17.34
N LEU A 750 -21.56 -13.94 16.71
CA LEU A 750 -21.51 -13.24 15.42
C LEU A 750 -22.16 -14.06 14.30
N CYS A 751 -21.72 -15.30 14.06
CA CYS A 751 -22.22 -16.17 12.99
C CYS A 751 -22.67 -17.54 13.52
N PRO A 752 -23.78 -17.62 14.29
CA PRO A 752 -24.16 -18.81 15.07
C PRO A 752 -24.56 -20.03 14.22
N ASP A 753 -24.84 -19.83 12.93
CA ASP A 753 -25.25 -20.87 11.98
C ASP A 753 -24.08 -21.42 11.13
N THR A 754 -22.87 -20.87 11.26
CA THR A 754 -21.69 -21.30 10.51
C THR A 754 -21.02 -22.49 11.20
N THR A 755 -20.78 -23.57 10.45
CA THR A 755 -20.01 -24.73 10.95
C THR A 755 -18.65 -24.80 10.27
N ILE A 756 -17.56 -24.87 11.03
CA ILE A 756 -16.20 -24.97 10.47
C ILE A 756 -15.64 -26.36 10.78
N THR A 757 -15.17 -27.05 9.75
CA THR A 757 -14.52 -28.36 9.86
C THR A 757 -13.05 -28.25 9.50
N VAL A 758 -12.18 -28.76 10.37
CA VAL A 758 -10.72 -28.71 10.20
C VAL A 758 -10.17 -30.14 10.18
N GLU A 759 -9.38 -30.47 9.17
CA GLU A 759 -8.72 -31.78 9.04
C GLU A 759 -7.20 -31.67 8.90
N SER A 760 -6.46 -32.48 9.67
CA SER A 760 -5.00 -32.59 9.57
C SER A 760 -4.53 -33.45 8.39
N GLY A 761 -3.33 -33.19 7.89
CA GLY A 761 -2.65 -33.98 6.87
C GLY A 761 -1.17 -33.63 6.66
N GLY A 762 -0.90 -32.44 6.12
CA GLY A 762 0.42 -31.89 5.75
C GLY A 762 0.28 -30.79 4.69
N SER A 763 1.29 -29.94 4.47
CA SER A 763 1.18 -28.81 3.51
C SER A 763 0.87 -29.26 2.07
N SER A 764 1.40 -30.42 1.64
CA SER A 764 1.05 -30.99 0.31
C SER A 764 -0.38 -31.56 0.24
N SER A 765 -0.99 -31.84 1.39
CA SER A 765 -2.41 -32.18 1.48
C SER A 765 -3.25 -30.92 1.35
N GLY A 766 -2.87 -29.82 2.01
CA GLY A 766 -3.56 -28.53 1.89
C GLY A 766 -3.57 -28.01 0.46
N ALA A 767 -2.38 -27.85 -0.15
CA ALA A 767 -2.23 -27.47 -1.57
C ALA A 767 -3.04 -28.39 -2.50
N GLY A 768 -2.99 -29.70 -2.27
CA GLY A 768 -3.72 -30.65 -3.10
C GLY A 768 -5.23 -30.55 -2.96
N ARG A 769 -5.75 -30.40 -1.74
CA ARG A 769 -7.20 -30.42 -1.49
C ARG A 769 -7.87 -29.12 -1.91
N VAL A 770 -7.23 -27.96 -1.74
CA VAL A 770 -7.77 -26.70 -2.28
C VAL A 770 -7.83 -26.74 -3.81
N CYS A 771 -6.85 -27.37 -4.46
CA CYS A 771 -6.86 -27.67 -5.91
C CYS A 771 -7.74 -28.87 -6.31
N ALA A 772 -8.64 -29.35 -5.46
CA ALA A 772 -9.51 -30.51 -5.72
C ALA A 772 -8.80 -31.80 -6.20
N ASN A 773 -7.54 -32.01 -5.80
CA ASN A 773 -6.77 -33.20 -6.15
C ASN A 773 -7.25 -34.42 -5.34
N SER A 774 -8.06 -35.27 -5.97
CA SER A 774 -8.60 -36.49 -5.36
C SER A 774 -7.55 -37.47 -4.79
N ALA A 775 -6.28 -37.38 -5.19
CA ALA A 775 -5.20 -38.19 -4.61
C ALA A 775 -4.76 -37.69 -3.21
N LYS A 776 -5.11 -36.46 -2.85
CA LYS A 776 -4.74 -35.79 -1.59
C LYS A 776 -5.89 -35.73 -0.58
N GLY A 777 -7.12 -35.93 -1.02
CA GLY A 777 -8.29 -36.09 -0.14
C GLY A 777 -9.56 -35.46 -0.73
N THR A 778 -10.53 -35.20 0.13
CA THR A 778 -11.73 -34.44 -0.22
C THR A 778 -11.34 -32.98 -0.48
N PRO A 779 -11.89 -32.33 -1.53
CA PRO A 779 -11.69 -30.91 -1.75
C PRO A 779 -12.12 -30.07 -0.53
N VAL A 780 -11.44 -28.96 -0.31
CA VAL A 780 -11.71 -28.03 0.79
C VAL A 780 -11.76 -26.60 0.26
N ASP A 781 -12.39 -25.71 1.03
CA ASP A 781 -12.50 -24.29 0.71
C ASP A 781 -11.17 -23.58 1.00
N ILE A 782 -10.49 -23.98 2.09
CA ILE A 782 -9.19 -23.44 2.52
C ILE A 782 -8.18 -24.58 2.69
N GLY A 783 -7.04 -24.49 1.98
CA GLY A 783 -5.88 -25.35 2.18
C GLY A 783 -4.86 -24.69 3.10
N ASP A 784 -4.66 -25.19 4.32
CA ASP A 784 -3.66 -24.63 5.23
C ASP A 784 -2.26 -25.25 5.03
N MET A 785 -1.22 -24.43 5.13
CA MET A 785 0.15 -24.81 4.78
C MET A 785 1.16 -24.13 5.70
N SER A 786 2.24 -24.83 6.07
CA SER A 786 3.34 -24.29 6.87
C SER A 786 4.62 -24.06 6.07
N ARG A 787 4.47 -23.96 4.75
CA ARG A 787 5.49 -23.63 3.76
C ARG A 787 4.81 -23.07 2.53
N ASP A 788 5.58 -22.44 1.66
CA ASP A 788 5.07 -21.97 0.38
C ASP A 788 4.84 -23.12 -0.62
N TRP A 789 4.18 -22.83 -1.74
CA TRP A 789 3.89 -23.76 -2.82
C TRP A 789 5.17 -24.28 -3.48
N LYS A 790 5.23 -25.59 -3.75
CA LYS A 790 6.26 -26.13 -4.64
C LYS A 790 5.91 -25.77 -6.08
N ALA A 791 6.93 -25.54 -6.92
CA ALA A 791 6.74 -25.28 -8.35
C ALA A 791 6.02 -26.40 -9.12
N THR A 792 5.89 -27.59 -8.51
CA THR A 792 5.10 -28.71 -9.04
C THR A 792 3.65 -28.73 -8.57
N GLU A 793 3.29 -27.92 -7.57
CA GLU A 793 1.95 -27.86 -6.96
C GLU A 793 1.13 -26.69 -7.55
N GLY A 794 1.76 -25.53 -7.73
CA GLY A 794 1.12 -24.31 -8.25
C GLY A 794 2.12 -23.34 -8.86
N VAL A 795 1.63 -22.33 -9.58
CA VAL A 795 2.44 -21.23 -10.13
C VAL A 795 1.72 -19.90 -9.93
N VAL A 796 2.47 -18.87 -9.53
CA VAL A 796 1.96 -17.51 -9.39
C VAL A 796 1.79 -16.89 -10.78
N ASP A 797 0.64 -16.27 -11.05
CA ASP A 797 0.40 -15.51 -12.28
C ASP A 797 0.77 -14.02 -12.16
N ALA A 798 0.46 -13.26 -13.21
CA ALA A 798 0.78 -11.83 -13.29
C ALA A 798 0.08 -11.00 -12.22
N ASN A 799 -1.03 -11.50 -11.67
CA ASN A 799 -1.86 -10.82 -10.67
C ASN A 799 -1.53 -11.29 -9.24
N GLY A 800 -0.50 -12.13 -9.09
CA GLY A 800 -0.09 -12.66 -7.79
C GLY A 800 -0.94 -13.83 -7.29
N GLN A 801 -1.85 -14.37 -8.11
CA GLN A 801 -2.68 -15.52 -7.75
C GLN A 801 -1.99 -16.84 -8.06
N LEU A 802 -2.28 -17.87 -7.27
CA LEU A 802 -1.72 -19.20 -7.45
C LEU A 802 -2.65 -20.07 -8.28
N ASN A 803 -2.20 -20.39 -9.50
CA ASN A 803 -2.89 -21.34 -10.36
C ASN A 803 -2.44 -22.77 -10.04
N CYS A 804 -3.43 -23.63 -9.76
CA CYS A 804 -3.21 -25.04 -9.48
C CYS A 804 -2.58 -25.78 -10.66
N LEU A 805 -1.50 -26.53 -10.43
CA LEU A 805 -0.86 -27.38 -11.45
C LEU A 805 -1.22 -28.86 -11.33
N VAL A 806 -1.84 -29.27 -10.22
CA VAL A 806 -2.23 -30.66 -9.94
C VAL A 806 -3.62 -30.70 -9.32
N GLY A 807 -4.46 -31.62 -9.79
CA GLY A 807 -5.87 -31.66 -9.41
C GLY A 807 -6.71 -31.01 -10.50
N ASP A 808 -7.58 -30.08 -10.11
CA ASP A 808 -8.26 -29.18 -11.04
C ASP A 808 -7.39 -27.96 -11.32
N THR A 809 -6.93 -27.82 -12.56
CA THR A 809 -6.02 -26.75 -12.98
C THR A 809 -6.74 -25.47 -13.39
N THR A 810 -8.08 -25.42 -13.30
CA THR A 810 -8.84 -24.18 -13.49
C THR A 810 -9.03 -23.41 -12.18
N ILE A 811 -8.67 -24.01 -11.04
CA ILE A 811 -8.76 -23.35 -9.74
C ILE A 811 -7.59 -22.38 -9.58
N SER A 812 -7.92 -21.11 -9.35
CA SER A 812 -7.03 -20.10 -8.81
C SER A 812 -7.20 -19.98 -7.29
N VAL A 813 -6.11 -19.65 -6.62
CA VAL A 813 -6.02 -19.65 -5.17
C VAL A 813 -5.35 -18.38 -4.70
N THR A 814 -5.94 -17.75 -3.69
CA THR A 814 -5.31 -16.65 -2.96
C THR A 814 -4.60 -17.20 -1.73
N GLN A 815 -3.29 -16.97 -1.65
CA GLN A 815 -2.51 -17.32 -0.47
C GLN A 815 -2.49 -16.16 0.53
N LEU A 816 -2.88 -16.46 1.77
CA LEU A 816 -2.84 -15.56 2.91
C LEU A 816 -1.79 -16.05 3.91
N VAL A 817 -0.87 -15.19 4.32
CA VAL A 817 -0.01 -15.42 5.48
C VAL A 817 -0.84 -15.14 6.72
N VAL A 818 -1.00 -16.10 7.63
CA VAL A 818 -1.92 -15.98 8.76
C VAL A 818 -1.24 -15.79 10.11
N ALA A 819 -0.01 -16.30 10.24
CA ALA A 819 0.81 -16.14 11.44
C ALA A 819 2.26 -16.49 11.10
N VAL A 820 3.18 -16.27 12.03
CA VAL A 820 4.56 -16.74 11.95
C VAL A 820 4.84 -17.75 13.06
N ASP A 821 5.30 -18.93 12.69
CA ASP A 821 5.76 -19.94 13.62
C ASP A 821 7.27 -19.80 13.85
N GLY A 822 7.72 -19.98 15.09
CA GLY A 822 9.13 -19.91 15.47
C GLY A 822 9.54 -21.14 16.26
N LEU A 823 10.71 -21.71 15.99
CA LEU A 823 11.28 -22.84 16.73
C LEU A 823 12.50 -22.39 17.54
N SER A 824 12.60 -22.78 18.81
CA SER A 824 13.76 -22.45 19.63
C SER A 824 14.65 -23.67 19.86
N VAL A 825 15.93 -23.56 19.50
CA VAL A 825 16.96 -24.51 19.92
C VAL A 825 17.46 -24.11 21.31
N VAL A 826 17.24 -24.97 22.31
CA VAL A 826 17.38 -24.62 23.72
C VAL A 826 18.34 -25.52 24.47
N MET A 827 18.98 -24.95 25.49
CA MET A 827 19.80 -25.64 26.48
C MET A 827 19.42 -25.16 27.88
N LYS A 828 19.84 -25.91 28.89
CA LYS A 828 19.73 -25.47 30.27
C LYS A 828 20.60 -24.22 30.52
N LYS A 829 20.02 -23.20 31.13
CA LYS A 829 20.72 -21.95 31.47
C LYS A 829 21.88 -22.20 32.43
N GLY A 830 23.07 -21.72 32.09
CA GLY A 830 24.30 -21.92 32.88
C GLY A 830 24.90 -23.32 32.79
N SER A 831 24.46 -24.13 31.82
CA SER A 831 25.01 -25.46 31.59
C SER A 831 26.32 -25.46 30.80
N ALA A 832 26.98 -26.62 30.73
CA ALA A 832 28.18 -26.78 29.90
C ALA A 832 27.87 -26.59 28.40
N ALA A 833 26.72 -27.05 27.93
CA ALA A 833 26.23 -26.81 26.58
C ALA A 833 26.03 -25.32 26.28
N GLU A 834 25.32 -24.60 27.16
CA GLU A 834 25.08 -23.16 27.00
C GLU A 834 26.39 -22.36 27.04
N THR A 835 27.32 -22.72 27.92
CA THR A 835 28.64 -22.06 27.98
C THR A 835 29.42 -22.26 26.67
N CYS A 836 29.35 -23.45 26.08
CA CYS A 836 29.98 -23.75 24.79
C CYS A 836 29.39 -22.90 23.67
N VAL A 837 28.06 -22.93 23.49
CA VAL A 837 27.35 -22.16 22.45
C VAL A 837 27.57 -20.66 22.61
N SER A 838 27.50 -20.14 23.83
CA SER A 838 27.78 -18.72 24.12
C SER A 838 29.23 -18.32 23.80
N THR A 839 30.19 -19.25 23.91
CA THR A 839 31.59 -19.00 23.54
C THR A 839 31.79 -19.01 22.02
N LEU A 840 31.05 -19.87 21.32
CA LEU A 840 31.04 -19.92 19.85
C LEU A 840 30.35 -18.71 19.21
N GLY A 841 29.47 -18.03 19.95
CA GLY A 841 28.64 -16.95 19.44
C GLY A 841 27.31 -17.42 18.83
N GLY A 842 27.00 -18.72 18.92
CA GLY A 842 25.80 -19.33 18.34
C GLY A 842 26.06 -20.73 17.77
N LEU A 843 25.17 -21.19 16.90
CA LEU A 843 25.30 -22.39 16.09
C LEU A 843 24.85 -22.07 14.65
N SER A 844 25.34 -22.82 13.68
CA SER A 844 24.84 -22.79 12.29
C SER A 844 23.80 -23.89 12.04
N VAL A 845 22.97 -23.75 11.01
CA VAL A 845 22.06 -24.83 10.57
C VAL A 845 22.85 -26.10 10.21
N GLY A 846 24.02 -25.96 9.58
CA GLY A 846 24.90 -27.10 9.29
C GLY A 846 25.38 -27.82 10.57
N GLN A 847 25.69 -27.08 11.64
CA GLN A 847 26.02 -27.68 12.94
C GLN A 847 24.81 -28.39 13.56
N LEU A 848 23.61 -27.81 13.45
CA LEU A 848 22.38 -28.48 13.90
C LEU A 848 22.13 -29.78 13.12
N ARG A 849 22.31 -29.77 11.79
CA ARG A 849 22.20 -30.98 10.95
C ARG A 849 23.18 -32.06 11.41
N TRP A 850 24.44 -31.70 11.68
CA TRP A 850 25.41 -32.64 12.24
C TRP A 850 24.99 -33.15 13.62
N MET A 851 24.49 -32.30 14.51
CA MET A 851 24.10 -32.72 15.88
C MET A 851 22.89 -33.66 15.90
N PHE A 852 21.88 -33.38 15.06
CA PHE A 852 20.57 -34.02 15.10
C PHE A 852 20.39 -35.15 14.08
N SER A 853 21.10 -35.16 12.95
CA SER A 853 20.99 -36.24 11.97
C SER A 853 21.76 -37.49 12.39
N ALA A 854 21.32 -38.65 11.89
CA ALA A 854 22.06 -39.91 11.97
C ALA A 854 23.01 -40.13 10.77
N GLU A 855 23.23 -39.10 9.93
CA GLU A 855 24.16 -39.15 8.81
C GLU A 855 25.62 -39.16 9.29
N THR A 856 26.47 -39.90 8.59
CA THR A 856 27.91 -39.90 8.84
C THR A 856 28.56 -38.62 8.31
N SER A 857 29.74 -38.25 8.82
CA SER A 857 30.53 -37.11 8.31
C SER A 857 30.78 -37.21 6.79
N ALA A 858 30.88 -38.43 6.25
CA ALA A 858 31.05 -38.66 4.82
C ALA A 858 29.78 -38.36 4.01
N GLU A 859 28.61 -38.67 4.55
CA GLU A 859 27.31 -38.35 3.94
C GLU A 859 27.04 -36.85 4.00
N LEU A 860 27.31 -36.20 5.14
CA LEU A 860 27.20 -34.75 5.29
C LEU A 860 28.14 -34.00 4.33
N THR A 861 29.38 -34.47 4.18
CA THR A 861 30.31 -33.91 3.17
C THR A 861 29.76 -34.09 1.75
N ALA A 862 29.12 -35.22 1.44
CA ALA A 862 28.52 -35.46 0.13
C ALA A 862 27.27 -34.60 -0.12
N ALA A 863 26.55 -34.23 0.96
CA ALA A 863 25.46 -33.27 0.94
C ALA A 863 25.92 -31.81 0.83
N GLY A 864 27.24 -31.55 0.93
CA GLY A 864 27.85 -30.24 0.69
C GLY A 864 28.33 -29.50 1.95
N LEU A 865 28.29 -30.13 3.13
CA LEU A 865 28.78 -29.54 4.37
C LEU A 865 30.32 -29.53 4.40
N ASP A 866 30.92 -28.41 4.80
CA ASP A 866 32.34 -28.34 5.10
C ASP A 866 32.59 -28.80 6.55
N MET A 867 32.81 -30.10 6.71
CA MET A 867 33.04 -30.69 8.03
C MET A 867 34.26 -30.11 8.78
N SER A 868 35.21 -29.47 8.08
CA SER A 868 36.36 -28.82 8.73
C SER A 868 36.01 -27.49 9.39
N SER A 869 34.88 -26.90 8.98
CA SER A 869 34.28 -25.70 9.56
C SER A 869 33.18 -26.08 10.57
N ILE A 870 32.34 -27.07 10.25
CA ILE A 870 31.24 -27.55 11.13
C ILE A 870 31.78 -28.16 12.44
N THR A 871 32.79 -29.04 12.33
CA THR A 871 33.46 -29.71 13.46
C THR A 871 34.99 -29.59 13.32
N PRO A 872 35.59 -28.43 13.61
CA PRO A 872 37.03 -28.20 13.43
C PRO A 872 37.92 -29.17 14.23
N ASN A 873 37.37 -29.77 15.29
CA ASN A 873 38.05 -30.72 16.16
C ASN A 873 37.48 -32.15 16.05
N GLY A 874 36.78 -32.47 14.95
CA GLY A 874 36.21 -33.79 14.72
C GLY A 874 37.27 -34.90 14.81
N ASP A 875 36.94 -36.00 15.50
CA ASP A 875 37.85 -37.12 15.74
C ASP A 875 37.65 -38.29 14.76
N GLY A 876 36.67 -38.16 13.86
CA GLY A 876 36.29 -39.15 12.85
C GLY A 876 35.43 -40.29 13.39
N ASP A 877 34.91 -40.18 14.62
CA ASP A 877 33.94 -41.11 15.19
C ASP A 877 32.50 -40.64 14.99
N ASP A 878 31.84 -41.14 13.94
CA ASP A 878 30.43 -40.85 13.67
C ASP A 878 29.45 -41.57 14.64
N THR A 879 29.95 -42.35 15.62
CA THR A 879 29.09 -43.08 16.56
C THR A 879 28.72 -42.28 17.81
N THR A 880 29.49 -41.25 18.13
CA THR A 880 29.23 -40.34 19.24
C THR A 880 29.58 -38.92 18.83
N HIS A 881 28.69 -37.95 19.09
CA HIS A 881 28.98 -36.53 18.84
C HIS A 881 29.19 -35.82 20.15
N LYS A 882 30.28 -35.08 20.29
CA LYS A 882 30.66 -34.36 21.50
C LYS A 882 30.79 -32.87 21.29
N TRP A 883 30.54 -32.12 22.35
CA TRP A 883 30.71 -30.66 22.35
C TRP A 883 32.15 -30.22 22.05
N SER A 884 33.16 -30.99 22.45
CA SER A 884 34.59 -30.73 22.18
C SER A 884 34.97 -30.81 20.69
N GLU A 885 34.13 -31.37 19.83
CA GLU A 885 34.36 -31.45 18.38
C GLU A 885 34.05 -30.11 17.68
N LEU A 886 33.15 -29.30 18.26
CA LEU A 886 32.82 -27.96 17.78
C LEU A 886 33.92 -26.95 18.17
N ASP A 887 34.40 -26.99 19.41
CA ASP A 887 35.55 -26.19 19.86
C ASP A 887 36.30 -26.90 21.00
N ALA A 888 37.63 -26.83 20.97
CA ALA A 888 38.49 -27.51 21.95
C ALA A 888 38.33 -26.97 23.39
N GLY A 889 37.74 -25.78 23.56
CA GLY A 889 37.38 -25.18 24.84
C GLY A 889 36.05 -25.69 25.40
N CYS A 890 35.23 -26.38 24.61
CA CYS A 890 33.99 -26.99 25.06
C CYS A 890 34.22 -28.28 25.86
N ALA A 891 33.20 -28.71 26.61
CA ALA A 891 33.29 -29.92 27.42
C ALA A 891 33.46 -31.17 26.55
N ASP A 892 34.36 -32.09 26.93
CA ASP A 892 34.47 -33.43 26.32
C ASP A 892 33.33 -34.34 26.83
N ALA A 893 32.09 -33.98 26.46
CA ALA A 893 30.86 -34.63 26.84
C ALA A 893 30.01 -34.91 25.60
N GLU A 894 29.38 -36.09 25.57
CA GLU A 894 28.46 -36.50 24.51
C GLU A 894 27.21 -35.60 24.50
N ILE A 895 26.80 -35.16 23.32
CA ILE A 895 25.62 -34.34 23.10
C ILE A 895 24.38 -35.21 23.29
N VAL A 896 23.54 -34.85 24.27
CA VAL A 896 22.26 -35.50 24.56
C VAL A 896 21.13 -34.74 23.87
N LEU A 897 20.29 -35.44 23.10
CA LEU A 897 19.21 -34.81 22.34
C LEU A 897 17.85 -34.99 23.01
N ALA A 898 17.03 -33.93 22.99
CA ALA A 898 15.60 -33.97 23.30
C ALA A 898 14.82 -33.20 22.23
N TYR A 899 13.83 -33.81 21.58
CA TYR A 899 13.11 -33.16 20.49
C TYR A 899 11.68 -33.73 20.34
N PRO A 900 10.77 -33.05 19.62
CA PRO A 900 9.41 -33.51 19.45
C PRO A 900 9.34 -34.86 18.75
N ASP A 901 8.28 -35.63 18.97
CA ASP A 901 8.09 -36.89 18.25
C ASP A 901 7.48 -36.69 16.85
N ALA A 902 7.46 -37.76 16.06
CA ALA A 902 7.01 -37.72 14.66
C ALA A 902 5.52 -37.39 14.46
N ALA A 903 4.73 -37.23 15.53
CA ALA A 903 3.35 -36.73 15.43
C ALA A 903 3.27 -35.19 15.51
N SER A 904 4.38 -34.51 15.82
CA SER A 904 4.46 -33.05 15.89
C SER A 904 4.85 -32.43 14.54
N GLY A 905 4.15 -31.38 14.11
CA GLY A 905 4.55 -30.57 12.95
C GLY A 905 5.91 -29.88 13.14
N THR A 906 6.33 -29.64 14.39
CA THR A 906 7.68 -29.16 14.71
C THR A 906 8.76 -30.20 14.38
N TYR A 907 8.46 -31.49 14.54
CA TYR A 907 9.37 -32.56 14.10
C TYR A 907 9.50 -32.58 12.57
N GLU A 908 8.36 -32.55 11.87
CA GLU A 908 8.31 -32.60 10.40
C GLU A 908 9.12 -31.45 9.79
N TYR A 909 8.87 -30.22 10.24
CA TYR A 909 9.60 -29.08 9.68
C TYR A 909 11.10 -29.10 9.98
N PHE A 910 11.52 -29.43 11.20
CA PHE A 910 12.95 -29.51 11.51
C PHE A 910 13.62 -30.63 10.69
N PHE A 911 12.89 -31.70 10.40
CA PHE A 911 13.37 -32.76 9.51
C PHE A 911 13.56 -32.27 8.07
N GLU A 912 12.62 -31.48 7.55
CA GLU A 912 12.68 -30.91 6.20
C GLU A 912 13.78 -29.84 6.10
N GLU A 913 13.76 -28.81 6.94
CA GLU A 913 14.61 -27.63 6.77
C GLU A 913 16.02 -27.78 7.35
N VAL A 914 16.16 -28.43 8.50
CA VAL A 914 17.48 -28.57 9.15
C VAL A 914 18.18 -29.85 8.73
N LEU A 915 17.42 -30.95 8.59
CA LEU A 915 17.96 -32.23 8.19
C LEU A 915 17.92 -32.45 6.67
N ASP A 916 17.27 -31.58 5.89
CA ASP A 916 17.17 -31.70 4.42
C ASP A 916 16.63 -33.07 4.01
N GLU A 917 15.58 -33.51 4.71
CA GLU A 917 14.93 -34.81 4.57
C GLU A 917 15.91 -36.00 4.64
N ALA A 918 17.00 -35.88 5.42
CA ALA A 918 18.07 -36.86 5.51
C ALA A 918 17.53 -38.30 5.64
N ALA A 919 17.91 -39.17 4.70
CA ALA A 919 17.41 -40.54 4.64
C ALA A 919 17.75 -41.37 5.91
N ALA A 920 18.80 -40.99 6.63
CA ALA A 920 19.19 -41.60 7.90
C ALA A 920 18.26 -41.23 9.07
N GLY A 921 17.51 -40.13 8.95
CA GLY A 921 16.64 -39.61 10.01
C GLY A 921 17.41 -38.96 11.16
N PHE A 922 16.72 -38.78 12.28
CA PHE A 922 17.32 -38.22 13.50
C PHE A 922 18.20 -39.23 14.25
N ARG A 923 19.27 -38.72 14.86
CA ARG A 923 20.05 -39.43 15.88
C ARG A 923 19.19 -39.71 17.10
N THR A 924 19.47 -40.81 17.80
CA THR A 924 18.67 -41.23 18.96
C THR A 924 18.70 -40.19 20.08
N GLY A 925 17.53 -39.85 20.63
CA GLY A 925 17.34 -38.92 21.74
C GLY A 925 16.01 -39.16 22.46
N THR A 926 15.69 -38.32 23.44
CA THR A 926 14.37 -38.31 24.07
C THR A 926 13.36 -37.67 23.12
N GLN A 927 12.34 -38.42 22.71
CA GLN A 927 11.24 -37.93 21.87
C GLN A 927 9.94 -37.88 22.66
N SER A 928 9.17 -36.80 22.50
CA SER A 928 7.89 -36.62 23.19
C SER A 928 7.03 -35.58 22.49
N SER A 929 5.72 -35.80 22.40
CA SER A 929 4.73 -34.78 22.05
C SER A 929 4.40 -33.81 23.20
N ASP A 930 4.84 -34.12 24.43
CA ASP A 930 4.71 -33.24 25.61
C ASP A 930 6.04 -32.50 25.83
N ASP A 931 6.03 -31.19 25.60
CA ASP A 931 7.21 -30.32 25.73
C ASP A 931 7.77 -30.29 27.16
N ASN A 932 6.94 -30.54 28.19
CA ASN A 932 7.45 -30.63 29.57
C ASN A 932 8.44 -31.79 29.71
N VAL A 933 8.25 -32.89 28.97
CA VAL A 933 9.19 -34.03 28.99
C VAL A 933 10.52 -33.62 28.36
N LEU A 934 10.47 -32.83 27.28
CA LEU A 934 11.66 -32.30 26.60
C LEU A 934 12.42 -31.36 27.53
N VAL A 935 11.73 -30.38 28.14
CA VAL A 935 12.33 -29.43 29.10
C VAL A 935 12.91 -30.14 30.31
N ASN A 936 12.22 -31.14 30.87
CA ASN A 936 12.76 -31.92 31.99
C ASN A 936 14.02 -32.71 31.61
N THR A 937 14.11 -33.18 30.36
CA THR A 937 15.33 -33.83 29.84
C THR A 937 16.47 -32.82 29.70
N ILE A 938 16.20 -31.68 29.08
CA ILE A 938 17.20 -30.61 28.85
C ILE A 938 17.73 -30.05 30.17
N THR A 939 16.85 -29.79 31.13
CA THR A 939 17.24 -29.25 32.45
C THR A 939 17.91 -30.28 33.36
N GLY A 940 17.72 -31.57 33.07
CA GLY A 940 18.29 -32.70 33.81
C GLY A 940 19.75 -33.02 33.48
N ASP A 941 20.27 -32.55 32.34
CA ASP A 941 21.62 -32.87 31.85
C ASP A 941 22.39 -31.60 31.44
N GLU A 942 23.68 -31.53 31.77
CA GLU A 942 24.54 -30.37 31.47
C GLU A 942 25.01 -30.33 30.01
N ALA A 943 24.90 -31.45 29.28
CA ALA A 943 25.30 -31.60 27.89
C ALA A 943 24.10 -31.72 26.93
N ALA A 944 22.87 -31.55 27.43
CA ALA A 944 21.67 -31.66 26.61
C ALA A 944 21.38 -30.41 25.78
N ILE A 945 20.88 -30.66 24.59
CA ILE A 945 20.30 -29.67 23.68
C ILE A 945 18.99 -30.23 23.13
N GLY A 946 18.03 -29.36 22.88
CA GLY A 946 16.79 -29.74 22.24
C GLY A 946 16.17 -28.62 21.45
N TYR A 947 15.02 -28.87 20.83
CA TYR A 947 14.22 -27.84 20.19
C TYR A 947 12.73 -28.08 20.40
N PHE A 948 11.93 -27.01 20.33
CA PHE A 948 10.46 -26.99 20.34
C PHE A 948 9.97 -25.57 19.99
N GLY A 949 8.66 -25.33 19.99
CA GLY A 949 8.07 -24.04 19.62
C GLY A 949 8.55 -22.86 20.48
N PHE A 950 8.66 -21.69 19.86
CA PHE A 950 9.18 -20.45 20.45
C PHE A 950 8.37 -19.99 21.67
N ALA A 951 7.04 -20.04 21.60
CA ALA A 951 6.18 -19.65 22.73
C ALA A 951 6.52 -20.44 24.00
N TYR A 952 6.75 -21.74 23.86
CA TYR A 952 7.12 -22.59 25.00
C TYR A 952 8.50 -22.22 25.59
N TYR A 953 9.45 -21.80 24.75
CA TYR A 953 10.72 -21.25 25.23
C TYR A 953 10.52 -19.91 25.94
N ALA A 954 9.70 -19.01 25.37
CA ALA A 954 9.41 -17.70 25.92
C ALA A 954 8.87 -17.79 27.36
N GLU A 955 8.02 -18.78 27.66
CA GLU A 955 7.52 -19.05 29.01
C GLU A 955 8.56 -19.65 29.97
N ASN A 956 9.63 -20.27 29.44
CA ASN A 956 10.63 -21.02 30.21
C ASN A 956 12.02 -20.35 30.30
N GLN A 957 12.16 -19.10 29.87
CA GLN A 957 13.42 -18.32 29.84
C GLN A 957 14.12 -18.18 31.21
N ALA A 958 13.39 -18.43 32.31
CA ALA A 958 13.96 -18.47 33.65
C ALA A 958 14.97 -19.62 33.83
N THR A 959 14.78 -20.74 33.11
CA THR A 959 15.58 -21.97 33.27
C THR A 959 16.29 -22.42 32.00
N LEU A 960 15.85 -21.93 30.83
CA LEU A 960 16.43 -22.24 29.54
C LEU A 960 17.12 -21.02 28.92
N SER A 961 18.07 -21.29 28.04
CA SER A 961 18.65 -20.33 27.10
C SER A 961 18.47 -20.87 25.69
N ALA A 962 18.12 -20.00 24.74
CA ALA A 962 18.10 -20.36 23.32
C ALA A 962 19.44 -20.05 22.64
N ALA A 963 19.83 -20.89 21.69
CA ALA A 963 21.00 -20.70 20.86
C ALA A 963 20.71 -19.66 19.76
N PRO A 964 21.54 -18.62 19.59
CA PRO A 964 21.56 -17.84 18.36
C PRO A 964 21.91 -18.73 17.17
N ILE A 965 21.19 -18.61 16.06
CA ILE A 965 21.34 -19.45 14.87
C ILE A 965 21.82 -18.62 13.69
N VAL A 966 22.80 -19.13 12.97
CA VAL A 966 23.25 -18.63 11.67
C VAL A 966 22.60 -19.47 10.57
N ASP A 967 21.92 -18.82 9.62
CA ASP A 967 21.31 -19.45 8.45
C ASP A 967 22.38 -19.88 7.42
N ASN A 968 23.20 -20.86 7.80
CA ASN A 968 24.22 -21.42 6.93
C ASN A 968 24.22 -22.95 7.03
N MET A 969 23.91 -23.60 5.91
CA MET A 969 23.89 -25.06 5.79
C MET A 969 25.25 -25.68 5.52
N THR A 970 26.29 -24.89 5.26
CA THR A 970 27.59 -25.39 4.75
C THR A 970 28.75 -25.18 5.71
N HIS A 971 28.75 -24.10 6.49
CA HIS A 971 29.82 -23.70 7.40
C HIS A 971 29.31 -23.62 8.85
N GLY A 972 30.23 -23.75 9.80
CA GLY A 972 30.02 -23.50 11.21
C GLY A 972 29.87 -22.00 11.52
N VAL A 973 29.35 -21.67 12.70
CA VAL A 973 29.13 -20.28 13.15
C VAL A 973 30.40 -19.42 13.14
N ALA A 974 31.60 -20.00 13.28
CA ALA A 974 32.84 -19.26 13.43
C ALA A 974 33.34 -18.60 12.13
N ASP A 975 32.94 -19.14 10.97
CA ASP A 975 33.40 -18.71 9.66
C ASP A 975 32.27 -18.60 8.62
N ALA A 976 31.02 -18.76 9.04
CA ALA A 976 29.86 -18.36 8.26
C ALA A 976 29.86 -16.83 8.05
N PRO A 977 29.52 -16.34 6.83
CA PRO A 977 29.46 -14.91 6.54
C PRO A 977 28.22 -14.22 7.14
N GLU A 978 27.18 -14.97 7.49
CA GLU A 978 25.95 -14.46 8.10
C GLU A 978 26.07 -14.31 9.63
N GLU A 979 25.30 -13.39 10.22
CA GLU A 979 25.28 -13.19 11.67
C GLU A 979 24.35 -14.18 12.37
N ALA A 980 24.67 -14.52 13.63
CA ALA A 980 23.83 -15.39 14.44
C ALA A 980 22.68 -14.58 15.07
N VAL A 981 21.44 -15.00 14.81
CA VAL A 981 20.23 -14.33 15.29
C VAL A 981 19.63 -15.12 16.45
N ALA A 982 19.25 -14.46 17.54
CA ALA A 982 18.60 -15.10 18.69
C ALA A 982 17.07 -15.01 18.59
N PRO A 983 16.31 -16.06 18.97
CA PRO A 983 14.86 -16.02 18.87
C PRO A 983 14.25 -15.03 19.86
N ASN A 984 13.43 -14.13 19.34
CA ASN A 984 12.46 -13.34 20.07
C ASN A 984 11.25 -13.04 19.16
N ALA A 985 10.19 -12.43 19.71
CA ALA A 985 8.99 -12.16 18.95
C ALA A 985 9.25 -11.32 17.71
N ASN A 986 10.15 -10.34 17.77
CA ASN A 986 10.47 -9.48 16.62
C ASN A 986 11.24 -10.25 15.56
N THR A 987 12.31 -10.96 15.94
CA THR A 987 13.14 -11.70 14.97
C THR A 987 12.41 -12.89 14.35
N VAL A 988 11.42 -13.45 15.06
CA VAL A 988 10.51 -14.45 14.48
C VAL A 988 9.57 -13.77 13.50
N ARG A 989 8.90 -12.68 13.91
CA ARG A 989 7.91 -11.96 13.09
C ARG A 989 8.49 -11.42 11.79
N ASP A 990 9.67 -10.79 11.84
CA ASP A 990 10.33 -10.19 10.66
C ASP A 990 11.07 -11.21 9.79
N GLY A 991 11.07 -12.49 10.17
CA GLY A 991 11.73 -13.58 9.43
C GLY A 991 13.26 -13.60 9.53
N SER A 992 13.88 -12.68 10.28
CA SER A 992 15.35 -12.63 10.44
C SER A 992 15.91 -13.85 11.17
N TYR A 993 15.08 -14.59 11.92
CA TYR A 993 15.44 -15.84 12.57
C TYR A 993 15.27 -17.09 11.67
N SER A 994 15.62 -16.94 10.39
CA SER A 994 15.62 -18.01 9.39
C SER A 994 16.65 -19.11 9.69
N PRO A 995 16.38 -20.38 9.33
CA PRO A 995 15.12 -20.93 8.81
C PRO A 995 14.17 -21.36 9.93
N LEU A 996 14.44 -21.00 11.19
CA LEU A 996 13.65 -21.45 12.34
C LEU A 996 12.41 -20.59 12.61
N SER A 997 12.24 -19.47 11.90
CA SER A 997 10.98 -18.76 11.73
C SER A 997 10.36 -19.06 10.37
N ARG A 998 9.05 -19.28 10.30
CA ARG A 998 8.34 -19.52 9.04
C ARG A 998 6.94 -18.90 9.00
N PRO A 999 6.51 -18.35 7.86
CA PRO A 999 5.12 -18.00 7.66
C PRO A 999 4.23 -19.26 7.66
N LEU A 1000 3.06 -19.13 8.27
CA LEU A 1000 1.94 -20.05 8.15
C LEU A 1000 0.94 -19.46 7.17
N PHE A 1001 0.32 -20.32 6.37
CA PHE A 1001 -0.52 -19.92 5.25
C PHE A 1001 -1.91 -20.55 5.31
N MET A 1002 -2.91 -19.79 4.89
CA MET A 1002 -4.20 -20.30 4.46
C MET A 1002 -4.39 -19.96 2.99
N ASN A 1003 -4.73 -20.95 2.19
CA ASN A 1003 -4.85 -20.82 0.74
C ASN A 1003 -6.33 -20.97 0.38
N VAL A 1004 -6.95 -19.88 -0.05
CA VAL A 1004 -8.39 -19.77 -0.30
C VAL A 1004 -8.67 -20.08 -1.77
N ASN A 1005 -9.56 -21.03 -2.04
CA ASN A 1005 -10.08 -21.22 -3.40
C ASN A 1005 -10.89 -19.98 -3.81
N ASN A 1006 -10.54 -19.33 -4.91
CA ASN A 1006 -11.18 -18.07 -5.30
C ASN A 1006 -12.67 -18.22 -5.63
N ASP A 1007 -13.18 -19.42 -5.95
CA ASP A 1007 -14.62 -19.67 -6.09
C ASP A 1007 -15.38 -19.74 -4.75
N LYS A 1008 -14.71 -19.45 -3.61
CA LYS A 1008 -15.23 -19.64 -2.24
C LYS A 1008 -15.24 -18.38 -1.39
N TRP A 1009 -14.95 -17.21 -1.94
CA TRP A 1009 -14.89 -15.98 -1.15
C TRP A 1009 -16.22 -15.63 -0.46
N GLU A 1010 -17.35 -15.75 -1.16
CA GLU A 1010 -18.71 -15.60 -0.57
C GLU A 1010 -18.94 -16.49 0.67
N VAL A 1011 -18.19 -17.59 0.80
CA VAL A 1011 -18.31 -18.57 1.90
C VAL A 1011 -17.33 -18.28 3.03
N VAL A 1012 -16.13 -17.80 2.73
CA VAL A 1012 -15.01 -17.73 3.69
C VAL A 1012 -14.67 -16.32 4.15
N SER A 1013 -15.16 -15.28 3.46
CA SER A 1013 -14.83 -13.87 3.67
C SER A 1013 -15.06 -13.45 5.12
N SER A 1014 -16.24 -13.69 5.69
CA SER A 1014 -16.58 -13.34 7.08
C SER A 1014 -15.68 -14.01 8.12
N PHE A 1015 -15.31 -15.28 7.88
CA PHE A 1015 -14.40 -16.01 8.76
C PHE A 1015 -12.99 -15.41 8.71
N LEU A 1016 -12.49 -15.05 7.52
CA LEU A 1016 -11.16 -14.48 7.34
C LEU A 1016 -11.08 -13.03 7.84
N HIS A 1017 -12.12 -12.22 7.64
CA HIS A 1017 -12.25 -10.89 8.25
C HIS A 1017 -12.21 -10.98 9.78
N TRP A 1018 -12.92 -11.94 10.37
CA TRP A 1018 -12.83 -12.18 11.80
C TRP A 1018 -11.45 -12.73 12.23
N ALA A 1019 -10.85 -13.65 11.47
CA ALA A 1019 -9.56 -14.24 11.81
C ALA A 1019 -8.42 -13.21 11.81
N PHE A 1020 -8.51 -12.19 10.95
CA PHE A 1020 -7.59 -11.06 10.90
C PHE A 1020 -8.01 -9.89 11.80
N SER A 1021 -9.19 -9.95 12.43
CA SER A 1021 -9.55 -9.02 13.50
C SER A 1021 -8.63 -9.22 14.71
N GLY A 1022 -8.70 -8.32 15.67
CA GLY A 1022 -7.89 -8.49 16.87
C GLY A 1022 -8.30 -9.70 17.73
N ASP A 1023 -9.54 -10.20 17.65
CA ASP A 1023 -9.96 -11.44 18.33
C ASP A 1023 -9.23 -12.65 17.73
N GLY A 1024 -9.28 -12.80 16.39
CA GLY A 1024 -8.52 -13.83 15.70
C GLY A 1024 -7.01 -13.69 15.90
N THR A 1025 -6.50 -12.46 15.96
CA THR A 1025 -5.08 -12.18 16.26
C THR A 1025 -4.69 -12.57 17.68
N ALA A 1026 -5.58 -12.41 18.66
CA ALA A 1026 -5.35 -12.86 20.03
C ALA A 1026 -5.20 -14.39 20.07
N VAL A 1027 -6.06 -15.11 19.35
CA VAL A 1027 -6.00 -16.58 19.23
C VAL A 1027 -4.65 -17.07 18.69
N ILE A 1028 -4.04 -16.35 17.71
CA ILE A 1028 -2.69 -16.68 17.20
C ILE A 1028 -1.68 -16.81 18.35
N SER A 1029 -1.70 -15.87 19.28
CA SER A 1029 -0.78 -15.83 20.40
C SER A 1029 -1.11 -16.90 21.44
N GLU A 1030 -2.40 -17.16 21.67
CA GLU A 1030 -2.87 -18.19 22.60
C GLU A 1030 -2.43 -19.60 22.18
N VAL A 1031 -2.43 -19.89 20.88
CA VAL A 1031 -1.95 -21.18 20.34
C VAL A 1031 -0.42 -21.25 20.20
N GLY A 1032 0.29 -20.16 20.54
CA GLY A 1032 1.75 -20.12 20.61
C GLY A 1032 2.47 -19.68 19.33
N TYR A 1033 1.76 -19.06 18.39
CA TYR A 1033 2.34 -18.43 17.20
C TYR A 1033 2.54 -16.92 17.38
N VAL A 1034 3.31 -16.32 16.47
CA VAL A 1034 3.61 -14.90 16.47
C VAL A 1034 2.71 -14.20 15.44
N PRO A 1035 1.93 -13.17 15.82
CA PRO A 1035 1.17 -12.37 14.87
C PRO A 1035 2.05 -11.67 13.84
N LEU A 1036 1.46 -11.39 12.68
CA LEU A 1036 2.09 -10.68 11.57
C LEU A 1036 2.51 -9.26 11.98
N ASP A 1037 3.46 -8.69 11.25
CA ASP A 1037 3.70 -7.25 11.31
C ASP A 1037 2.61 -6.46 10.56
N ASP A 1038 2.55 -5.15 10.81
CA ASP A 1038 1.53 -4.27 10.26
C ASP A 1038 1.50 -4.30 8.73
N ALA A 1039 2.67 -4.33 8.07
CA ALA A 1039 2.77 -4.31 6.62
C ALA A 1039 2.25 -5.61 5.97
N THR A 1040 2.66 -6.76 6.52
CA THR A 1040 2.19 -8.07 6.05
C THR A 1040 0.70 -8.23 6.33
N TRP A 1041 0.25 -7.81 7.52
CA TRP A 1041 -1.17 -7.84 7.87
C TRP A 1041 -2.01 -6.98 6.89
N GLN A 1042 -1.56 -5.77 6.56
CA GLN A 1042 -2.24 -4.88 5.60
C GLN A 1042 -2.34 -5.53 4.22
N GLU A 1043 -1.26 -6.11 3.72
CA GLU A 1043 -1.28 -6.82 2.44
C GLU A 1043 -2.25 -8.00 2.48
N MET A 1044 -2.27 -8.80 3.56
CA MET A 1044 -3.23 -9.90 3.68
C MET A 1044 -4.67 -9.42 3.82
N HIS A 1045 -4.89 -8.29 4.47
CA HIS A 1045 -6.20 -7.70 4.57
C HIS A 1045 -6.71 -7.19 3.21
N ARG A 1046 -5.87 -6.47 2.46
CA ARG A 1046 -6.15 -6.08 1.07
C ARG A 1046 -6.50 -7.31 0.24
N ARG A 1047 -5.80 -8.42 0.48
CA ARG A 1047 -6.10 -9.68 -0.20
C ARG A 1047 -7.48 -10.25 0.11
N ILE A 1048 -7.90 -10.16 1.38
CA ILE A 1048 -9.22 -10.62 1.84
C ILE A 1048 -10.33 -9.71 1.29
N ALA A 1049 -10.15 -8.39 1.37
CA ALA A 1049 -11.13 -7.41 0.91
C ALA A 1049 -11.38 -7.51 -0.60
N ALA A 1050 -10.31 -7.76 -1.38
CA ALA A 1050 -10.41 -7.94 -2.82
C ALA A 1050 -11.04 -9.29 -3.23
N GLU A 1051 -11.33 -10.19 -2.29
CA GLU A 1051 -11.95 -11.51 -2.57
C GLU A 1051 -11.29 -12.26 -3.75
N GLY A 1052 -9.96 -12.18 -3.85
CA GLY A 1052 -9.22 -12.81 -4.94
C GLY A 1052 -9.50 -12.20 -6.32
N GLU A 1053 -9.76 -10.91 -6.41
CA GLU A 1053 -9.80 -10.11 -7.64
C GLU A 1053 -8.61 -9.12 -7.57
N TYR A 1054 -7.46 -9.48 -8.17
CA TYR A 1054 -6.25 -8.64 -8.22
C TYR A 1054 -5.90 -8.23 -9.63
#